data_AF-A0A1F5Z438-F1
#
_entry.id   AF-A0A1F5Z438-F1
#
_cell.length_a   1.000
_cell.length_b   1.000
_cell.length_c   1.000
_cell.angle_alpha   90.00
_cell.angle_beta   90.00
_cell.angle_gamma   90.00
#
_symmetry.space_group_name_H-M   'P 1'
#
loop_
_entity.id
_entity.type
_entity.pdbx_description
1 polymer ?
#
loop_
_entity_poly.entity_id
_entity_poly.type
_entity_poly.pdbx_seq_one_letter_code
_entity_poly.pdbx_strand_id
1 'polypeptide(L)'
;MIRDFFKNHWLSIVVFSIANVVMFWPLYFKGLIPFPGDLLVSFFFPWSSGGFPGFDPWTTHKEYLAADAIRQMFVWKSLGFSLWNPYNFSGSFLFANLQSSLLFPGSWVPNVVIIMTLFGFFTYLFLRSLKLSAPAAIFGGLAAANISYLTGWQEILVNTQSAVFLPLILLLINKNKTLWASIFLAFSVLGGHVQTTVYVYITAGLFAIYKKNIKAFVFTCLLSIGLAAVQLVPTIEAYFHSAREAPANAALIARTVFPIQGLLTYFASDLFGNTASFNFQLFNYPDARSYIGLVAAVFSLFAIYKIKEKSVRFFLALAVFGILFATWPLGLVFNFLHIPVLSSVVPARMIMVTLFAAAVLSAYGFEYVSKNKLKIIPLLFTGLLFAGLWVYVLIVKTTDTIVSRNNLIIPTGVFVCLLVLLILKNRLFKLAVIGIFILAILEPGYYFVKHQPFSAPKFIFPPHPVFNFLKKVAPDRFFGFGTARMDTNFATYYRVFDANGYDPLYIKRYGELIYSAKDGKYHPKEVPRSDASFTDEDNYYRNRLFDLLGVKYILDKEDEPKDEWQPDLGKFSENKYKIAWHDNKWSAFERLTVLPRAFLADNYIVEPDPQKILDKIYDPSFDLRKTIILEESPPSSSPVAGSSSSANIVSYEPSKVVLQTQSDSPKLLFLSDNYYVGWKAFVNDKETKIYRADYSFRAVPVPPGETTVTFIYDPLSFKLGVGISIMSLLVLTVAIAVPTLPREKQSFKYDK
;
A
#
# COMPACT_ATOMS: atom_id res chain seq x y z
N MET A 1 14.62 33.69 9.61
CA MET A 1 13.49 32.74 9.41
C MET A 1 13.79 31.33 9.92
N ILE A 2 14.71 30.57 9.32
CA ILE A 2 15.02 29.18 9.80
C ILE A 2 15.56 29.19 11.24
N ARG A 3 16.55 30.04 11.52
CA ARG A 3 17.10 30.22 12.88
C ARG A 3 16.02 30.58 13.92
N ASP A 4 15.07 31.44 13.56
CA ASP A 4 13.98 31.86 14.46
C ASP A 4 12.99 30.73 14.71
N PHE A 5 12.70 29.93 13.68
CA PHE A 5 11.89 28.73 13.83
C PHE A 5 12.52 27.75 14.83
N PHE A 6 13.80 27.42 14.66
CA PHE A 6 14.50 26.55 15.61
C PHE A 6 14.55 27.15 17.01
N LYS A 7 14.85 28.44 17.14
CA LYS A 7 14.85 29.13 18.45
C LYS A 7 13.50 29.04 19.16
N ASN A 8 12.40 29.08 18.43
CA ASN A 8 11.05 29.05 18.99
C ASN A 8 10.50 27.63 19.22
N HIS A 9 11.09 26.60 18.59
CA HIS A 9 10.55 25.24 18.56
C HIS A 9 11.55 24.15 18.99
N TRP A 10 12.75 24.51 19.46
CA TRP A 10 13.79 23.54 19.82
C TRP A 10 13.31 22.48 20.82
N LEU A 11 12.57 22.88 21.87
CA LEU A 11 12.10 21.95 22.90
C LEU A 11 11.14 20.91 22.31
N SER A 12 10.23 21.33 21.43
CA SER A 12 9.34 20.39 20.73
C SER A 12 10.13 19.42 19.86
N ILE A 13 11.13 19.92 19.11
CA ILE A 13 11.96 19.07 18.26
C ILE A 13 12.67 18.01 19.11
N VAL A 14 13.29 18.41 20.22
CA VAL A 14 13.95 17.47 21.16
C VAL A 14 12.97 16.43 21.70
N VAL A 15 11.78 16.83 22.16
CA VAL A 15 10.80 15.88 22.71
C VAL A 15 10.31 14.89 21.65
N PHE A 16 10.03 15.35 20.42
CA PHE A 16 9.63 14.45 19.32
C PHE A 16 10.76 13.53 18.87
N SER A 17 12.02 13.99 18.90
CA SER A 17 13.20 13.15 18.64
C SER A 17 13.36 12.08 19.72
N ILE A 18 13.20 12.42 21.01
CA ILE A 18 13.23 11.44 22.11
C ILE A 18 12.12 10.41 21.92
N ALA A 19 10.89 10.84 21.62
CA ALA A 19 9.78 9.93 21.36
C ALA A 19 10.08 8.99 20.18
N ASN A 20 10.66 9.51 19.09
CA ASN A 20 11.08 8.69 17.96
C ASN A 20 12.15 7.66 18.37
N VAL A 21 13.16 8.07 19.13
CA VAL A 21 14.20 7.15 19.63
C VAL A 21 13.63 6.06 20.52
N VAL A 22 12.64 6.37 21.37
CA VAL A 22 11.96 5.36 22.19
C VAL A 22 11.17 4.38 21.33
N MET A 23 10.46 4.86 20.30
CA MET A 23 9.64 4.01 19.43
C MET A 23 10.49 3.13 18.50
N PHE A 24 11.58 3.68 17.98
CA PHE A 24 12.48 3.01 17.04
C PHE A 24 13.82 2.63 17.70
N TRP A 25 13.82 2.39 19.01
CA TRP A 25 15.05 2.01 19.73
C TRP A 25 15.76 0.79 19.14
N PRO A 26 15.09 -0.24 18.56
CA PRO A 26 15.80 -1.36 17.94
C PRO A 26 16.63 -0.92 16.72
N LEU A 27 16.22 0.14 16.02
CA LEU A 27 16.99 0.75 14.94
C LEU A 27 18.24 1.43 15.46
N TYR A 28 18.08 2.32 16.44
CA TYR A 28 19.20 3.15 16.92
C TYR A 28 20.23 2.39 17.75
N PHE A 29 19.81 1.38 18.52
CA PHE A 29 20.70 0.68 19.46
C PHE A 29 21.04 -0.76 19.08
N LYS A 30 20.26 -1.40 18.19
CA LYS A 30 20.53 -2.77 17.72
C LYS A 30 20.83 -2.87 16.22
N GLY A 31 20.71 -1.78 15.47
CA GLY A 31 20.90 -1.79 14.01
C GLY A 31 19.82 -2.58 13.25
N LEU A 32 18.67 -2.87 13.88
CA LEU A 32 17.54 -3.56 13.25
C LEU A 32 16.69 -2.56 12.46
N ILE A 33 16.26 -2.93 11.27
CA ILE A 33 15.45 -2.05 10.42
C ILE A 33 13.95 -2.33 10.61
N PRO A 34 13.08 -1.30 10.53
CA PRO A 34 11.63 -1.48 10.66
C PRO A 34 11.03 -2.05 9.37
N PHE A 35 11.40 -3.29 9.06
CA PHE A 35 11.00 -4.06 7.89
C PHE A 35 10.68 -5.49 8.36
N PRO A 36 9.61 -6.13 7.84
CA PRO A 36 9.23 -7.50 8.16
C PRO A 36 10.13 -8.55 7.49
N GLY A 37 11.46 -8.43 7.59
CA GLY A 37 12.41 -9.34 6.95
C GLY A 37 12.35 -10.75 7.51
N ASP A 38 12.08 -10.89 8.81
CA ASP A 38 11.87 -12.19 9.46
C ASP A 38 10.67 -12.93 8.83
N LEU A 39 9.59 -12.21 8.55
CA LEU A 39 8.41 -12.74 7.85
C LEU A 39 8.78 -13.22 6.44
N LEU A 40 9.52 -12.41 5.68
CA LEU A 40 9.97 -12.75 4.33
C LEU A 40 10.74 -14.07 4.32
N VAL A 41 11.74 -14.23 5.19
CA VAL A 41 12.60 -15.42 5.16
C VAL A 41 11.97 -16.65 5.80
N SER A 42 11.04 -16.48 6.75
CA SER A 42 10.42 -17.60 7.46
C SER A 42 9.18 -18.16 6.74
N PHE A 43 8.43 -17.35 5.98
CA PHE A 43 7.12 -17.74 5.45
C PHE A 43 7.02 -17.74 3.92
N PHE A 44 7.93 -17.05 3.24
CA PHE A 44 7.86 -16.91 1.79
C PHE A 44 8.96 -17.70 1.10
N PHE A 45 8.60 -18.27 -0.05
CA PHE A 45 9.51 -19.04 -0.87
C PHE A 45 10.38 -18.11 -1.73
N PRO A 46 11.66 -18.46 -1.95
CA PRO A 46 12.26 -19.78 -1.72
C PRO A 46 12.90 -19.97 -0.34
N TRP A 47 12.95 -18.93 0.50
CA TRP A 47 13.72 -18.97 1.74
C TRP A 47 13.13 -19.88 2.81
N SER A 48 11.80 -19.91 2.92
CA SER A 48 11.10 -20.76 3.89
C SER A 48 11.34 -22.27 3.69
N SER A 49 11.73 -22.69 2.49
CA SER A 49 11.91 -24.10 2.15
C SER A 49 13.36 -24.49 1.79
N GLY A 50 14.19 -23.52 1.43
CA GLY A 50 15.58 -23.74 1.01
C GLY A 50 16.64 -23.06 1.88
N GLY A 51 16.24 -22.21 2.83
CA GLY A 51 17.16 -21.38 3.60
C GLY A 51 17.89 -20.34 2.73
N PHE A 52 18.92 -19.72 3.28
CA PHE A 52 19.85 -18.85 2.55
C PHE A 52 21.22 -18.86 3.25
N PRO A 53 22.31 -18.41 2.60
CA PRO A 53 23.66 -18.58 3.14
C PRO A 53 23.80 -18.13 4.61
N GLY A 54 24.08 -19.10 5.48
CA GLY A 54 24.27 -18.91 6.93
C GLY A 54 23.01 -18.97 7.81
N PHE A 55 21.83 -19.32 7.25
CA PHE A 55 20.57 -19.42 8.00
C PHE A 55 19.72 -20.59 7.51
N ASP A 56 19.33 -21.45 8.45
CA ASP A 56 18.32 -22.48 8.21
C ASP A 56 16.91 -21.85 8.10
N PRO A 57 15.97 -22.51 7.41
CA PRO A 57 14.57 -22.09 7.42
C PRO A 57 14.00 -22.12 8.86
N TRP A 58 12.93 -21.36 9.13
CA TRP A 58 12.24 -21.29 10.43
C TRP A 58 12.96 -20.51 11.56
N THR A 59 13.94 -19.67 11.23
CA THR A 59 14.86 -19.08 12.22
C THR A 59 14.27 -17.97 13.09
N THR A 60 13.11 -17.35 12.78
CA THR A 60 12.49 -16.31 13.64
C THR A 60 10.97 -16.20 13.47
N HIS A 61 10.23 -16.23 14.60
CA HIS A 61 8.76 -16.09 14.64
C HIS A 61 8.31 -14.77 15.28
N LYS A 62 7.97 -13.79 14.46
CA LYS A 62 6.95 -12.78 14.77
C LYS A 62 6.09 -12.61 13.52
N GLU A 63 5.00 -13.36 13.43
CA GLU A 63 4.10 -13.22 12.28
C GLU A 63 3.26 -11.95 12.39
N TYR A 64 3.01 -11.34 11.23
CA TYR A 64 2.03 -10.25 11.09
C TYR A 64 1.42 -10.20 9.69
N LEU A 65 0.29 -9.48 9.58
CA LEU A 65 -0.56 -9.18 8.39
C LEU A 65 0.15 -8.26 7.37
N ALA A 66 1.35 -8.67 6.96
CA ALA A 66 2.37 -7.82 6.37
C ALA A 66 2.82 -8.28 4.97
N ALA A 67 2.18 -9.31 4.42
CA ALA A 67 2.52 -9.87 3.11
C ALA A 67 2.55 -8.80 2.02
N ASP A 68 1.61 -7.84 2.05
CA ASP A 68 1.56 -6.74 1.07
C ASP A 68 2.77 -5.79 1.18
N ALA A 69 3.33 -5.59 2.37
CA ALA A 69 4.50 -4.71 2.53
C ALA A 69 5.71 -5.25 1.76
N ILE A 70 5.92 -6.57 1.76
CA ILE A 70 7.03 -7.24 1.08
C ILE A 70 6.71 -7.71 -0.33
N ARG A 71 5.47 -8.12 -0.63
CA ARG A 71 5.05 -8.55 -1.97
C ARG A 71 4.67 -7.39 -2.89
N GLN A 72 4.33 -6.22 -2.37
CA GLN A 72 3.86 -5.11 -3.20
C GLN A 72 4.65 -3.85 -2.93
N MET A 73 4.46 -3.28 -1.75
CA MET A 73 4.78 -1.89 -1.50
C MET A 73 6.29 -1.62 -1.54
N PHE A 74 7.11 -2.51 -0.95
CA PHE A 74 8.57 -2.42 -0.99
C PHE A 74 9.14 -2.74 -2.38
N VAL A 75 8.68 -3.82 -3.02
CA VAL A 75 9.19 -4.28 -4.33
C VAL A 75 8.80 -3.36 -5.48
N TRP A 76 7.66 -2.69 -5.42
CA TRP A 76 7.29 -1.68 -6.41
C TRP A 76 8.23 -0.47 -6.34
N LYS A 77 8.62 -0.03 -5.13
CA LYS A 77 9.58 1.06 -4.96
C LYS A 77 11.01 0.68 -5.36
N SER A 78 11.37 -0.60 -5.35
CA SER A 78 12.72 -1.03 -5.75
C SER A 78 12.99 -0.87 -7.25
N LEU A 79 11.95 -0.74 -8.09
CA LEU A 79 12.08 -0.38 -9.50
C LEU A 79 12.33 1.10 -9.76
N GLY A 80 12.29 1.94 -8.72
CA GLY A 80 12.43 3.39 -8.86
C GLY A 80 11.32 3.98 -9.74
N PHE A 81 11.65 5.04 -10.49
CA PHE A 81 10.70 5.68 -11.40
C PHE A 81 10.56 4.86 -12.69
N SER A 82 9.59 3.95 -12.73
CA SER A 82 9.25 3.13 -13.90
C SER A 82 7.76 3.20 -14.19
N LEU A 83 7.38 3.41 -15.46
CA LEU A 83 5.97 3.44 -15.86
C LEU A 83 5.34 2.05 -15.93
N TRP A 84 6.16 1.03 -16.17
CA TRP A 84 5.74 -0.35 -16.42
C TRP A 84 6.60 -1.33 -15.60
N ASN A 85 6.01 -2.43 -15.14
CA ASN A 85 6.71 -3.53 -14.48
C ASN A 85 6.64 -4.78 -15.38
N PRO A 86 7.75 -5.17 -16.04
CA PRO A 86 7.76 -6.33 -16.94
C PRO A 86 7.95 -7.68 -16.25
N TYR A 87 8.30 -7.68 -14.96
CA TYR A 87 8.80 -8.85 -14.25
C TYR A 87 7.71 -9.76 -13.71
N ASN A 88 6.44 -9.34 -13.76
CA ASN A 88 5.27 -10.09 -13.33
C ASN A 88 4.15 -9.88 -14.34
N PHE A 89 3.14 -10.75 -14.30
CA PHE A 89 1.96 -10.66 -15.14
C PHE A 89 2.24 -10.64 -16.65
N SER A 90 3.43 -11.02 -17.12
CA SER A 90 3.85 -10.74 -18.51
C SER A 90 3.82 -9.24 -18.88
N GLY A 91 4.04 -8.38 -17.88
CA GLY A 91 4.00 -6.94 -17.99
C GLY A 91 2.70 -6.33 -17.48
N SER A 92 2.79 -5.40 -16.53
CA SER A 92 1.67 -4.58 -16.08
C SER A 92 2.11 -3.14 -15.84
N PHE A 93 1.17 -2.20 -15.81
CA PHE A 93 1.45 -0.82 -15.48
C PHE A 93 1.87 -0.70 -14.00
N LEU A 94 2.97 0.01 -13.73
CA LEU A 94 3.47 0.24 -12.36
C LEU A 94 3.09 1.63 -11.88
N PHE A 95 3.45 2.64 -12.65
CA PHE A 95 3.23 4.03 -12.27
C PHE A 95 1.74 4.33 -12.15
N ALA A 96 0.89 3.79 -13.02
CA ALA A 96 -0.55 3.99 -12.93
C ALA A 96 -1.19 3.34 -11.69
N ASN A 97 -0.52 2.38 -11.04
CA ASN A 97 -0.96 1.87 -9.75
C ASN A 97 -0.67 2.91 -8.66
N LEU A 98 -1.73 3.53 -8.14
CA LEU A 98 -1.64 4.57 -7.11
C LEU A 98 -0.93 4.09 -5.84
N GLN A 99 -1.06 2.81 -5.49
CA GLN A 99 -0.44 2.23 -4.29
C GLN A 99 1.08 2.05 -4.42
N SER A 100 1.65 2.15 -5.64
CA SER A 100 3.11 2.22 -5.81
C SER A 100 3.71 3.44 -5.09
N SER A 101 2.94 4.52 -4.94
CA SER A 101 3.32 5.76 -4.25
C SER A 101 4.66 6.36 -4.71
N LEU A 102 5.02 6.16 -6.00
CA LEU A 102 6.33 6.54 -6.55
C LEU A 102 6.63 8.04 -6.48
N LEU A 103 5.58 8.88 -6.47
CA LEU A 103 5.70 10.33 -6.36
C LEU A 103 5.64 10.86 -4.92
N PHE A 104 5.40 10.00 -3.92
CA PHE A 104 5.46 10.43 -2.53
C PHE A 104 6.93 10.62 -2.11
N PRO A 105 7.29 11.72 -1.44
CA PRO A 105 8.68 12.02 -1.10
C PRO A 105 9.30 11.00 -0.14
N GLY A 106 10.59 10.69 -0.34
CA GLY A 106 11.39 9.83 0.52
C GLY A 106 11.32 8.34 0.18
N SER A 107 12.35 7.60 0.60
CA SER A 107 12.40 6.14 0.46
C SER A 107 11.63 5.43 1.58
N TRP A 108 11.42 4.11 1.44
CA TRP A 108 10.61 3.30 2.35
C TRP A 108 11.02 3.43 3.83
N VAL A 109 12.24 3.03 4.17
CA VAL A 109 12.70 2.94 5.56
C VAL A 109 12.69 4.30 6.28
N PRO A 110 13.22 5.40 5.70
CA PRO A 110 13.10 6.72 6.31
C PRO A 110 11.64 7.15 6.56
N ASN A 111 10.74 6.85 5.63
CA ASN A 111 9.33 7.18 5.77
C ASN A 111 8.66 6.41 6.92
N VAL A 112 8.99 5.12 7.08
CA VAL A 112 8.54 4.30 8.23
C VAL A 112 9.02 4.90 9.56
N VAL A 113 10.19 5.54 9.61
CA VAL A 113 10.70 6.14 10.85
C VAL A 113 10.11 7.53 11.10
N ILE A 114 9.93 8.35 10.07
CA ILE A 114 9.68 9.80 10.26
C ILE A 114 8.21 10.21 10.22
N ILE A 115 7.33 9.46 9.55
CA ILE A 115 5.94 9.89 9.30
C ILE A 115 5.16 10.17 10.58
N MET A 116 5.28 9.30 11.58
CA MET A 116 4.58 9.46 12.86
C MET A 116 5.06 10.71 13.61
N THR A 117 6.38 10.95 13.58
CA THR A 117 7.01 12.14 14.16
C THR A 117 6.55 13.41 13.43
N LEU A 118 6.45 13.39 12.10
CA LEU A 118 5.94 14.52 11.32
C LEU A 118 4.46 14.78 11.63
N PHE A 119 3.63 13.74 11.70
CA PHE A 119 2.21 13.89 12.04
C PHE A 119 2.03 14.53 13.42
N GLY A 120 2.81 14.07 14.42
CA GLY A 120 2.82 14.65 15.76
C GLY A 120 3.32 16.10 15.78
N PHE A 121 4.41 16.39 15.06
CA PHE A 121 4.98 17.73 14.98
C PHE A 121 4.07 18.73 14.26
N PHE A 122 3.45 18.32 13.15
CA PHE A 122 2.44 19.13 12.47
C PHE A 122 1.21 19.36 13.35
N THR A 123 0.82 18.36 14.15
CA THR A 123 -0.24 18.53 15.15
C THR A 123 0.18 19.53 16.23
N TYR A 124 1.41 19.49 16.72
CA TYR A 124 1.94 20.51 17.62
C TYR A 124 1.82 21.92 17.02
N LEU A 125 2.26 22.12 15.76
CA LEU A 125 2.16 23.41 15.08
C LEU A 125 0.69 23.85 14.91
N PHE A 126 -0.20 22.92 14.59
CA PHE A 126 -1.64 23.15 14.52
C PHE A 126 -2.20 23.60 15.87
N LEU A 127 -1.90 22.89 16.96
CA LEU A 127 -2.36 23.23 18.32
C LEU A 127 -1.84 24.59 18.78
N ARG A 128 -0.59 24.94 18.44
CA ARG A 128 -0.05 26.29 18.69
C ARG A 128 -0.83 27.37 17.95
N SER A 129 -1.33 27.08 16.74
CA SER A 129 -2.19 28.01 16.00
C SER A 129 -3.61 28.15 16.60
N LEU A 130 -4.03 27.20 17.44
CA LEU A 130 -5.25 27.30 18.26
C LEU A 130 -5.02 28.03 19.59
N LYS A 131 -3.83 28.63 19.79
CA LYS A 131 -3.43 29.40 20.99
C LYS A 131 -3.24 28.57 22.27
N LEU A 132 -3.14 27.24 22.16
CA LEU A 132 -2.77 26.36 23.28
C LEU A 132 -1.32 26.56 23.70
N SER A 133 -1.01 26.47 25.00
CA SER A 133 0.38 26.55 25.51
C SER A 133 1.35 25.53 24.87
N ALA A 134 2.65 25.81 24.86
CA ALA A 134 3.63 24.92 24.25
C ALA A 134 3.63 23.50 24.86
N PRO A 135 3.61 23.32 26.20
CA PRO A 135 3.50 21.98 26.78
C PRO A 135 2.23 21.24 26.36
N ALA A 136 1.07 21.91 26.37
CA ALA A 136 -0.18 21.30 25.93
C ALA A 136 -0.14 20.89 24.44
N ALA A 137 0.45 21.73 23.59
CA ALA A 137 0.60 21.43 22.17
C ALA A 137 1.57 20.27 21.91
N ILE A 138 2.67 20.16 22.67
CA ILE A 138 3.61 19.03 22.56
C ILE A 138 2.89 17.76 23.02
N PHE A 139 2.16 17.81 24.15
CA PHE A 139 1.40 16.67 24.66
C PHE A 139 0.36 16.16 23.65
N GLY A 140 -0.44 17.04 23.06
CA GLY A 140 -1.39 16.65 22.00
C GLY A 140 -0.71 16.15 20.73
N GLY A 141 0.44 16.70 20.36
CA GLY A 141 1.22 16.20 19.24
C GLY A 141 1.82 14.81 19.49
N LEU A 142 2.26 14.50 20.72
CA LEU A 142 2.69 13.15 21.11
C LEU A 142 1.51 12.16 21.04
N ALA A 143 0.33 12.55 21.53
CA ALA A 143 -0.88 11.74 21.41
C ALA A 143 -1.23 11.47 19.93
N ALA A 144 -1.13 12.50 19.08
CA ALA A 144 -1.41 12.38 17.65
C ALA A 144 -0.41 11.48 16.91
N ALA A 145 0.88 11.52 17.27
CA ALA A 145 1.89 10.63 16.71
C ALA A 145 1.61 9.15 17.01
N ASN A 146 0.87 8.87 18.09
CA ASN A 146 0.64 7.53 18.62
C ASN A 146 -0.80 7.02 18.44
N ILE A 147 -1.60 7.65 17.58
CA ILE A 147 -2.93 7.14 17.28
C ILE A 147 -2.81 5.73 16.67
N SER A 148 -3.68 4.80 17.10
CA SER A 148 -3.63 3.39 16.70
C SER A 148 -3.74 3.17 15.19
N TYR A 149 -4.37 4.11 14.47
CA TYR A 149 -4.39 4.11 13.02
C TYR A 149 -2.98 4.20 12.41
N LEU A 150 -2.13 5.10 12.91
CA LEU A 150 -0.76 5.24 12.41
C LEU A 150 0.09 4.06 12.86
N THR A 151 0.05 3.72 14.15
CA THR A 151 0.88 2.63 14.70
C THR A 151 0.52 1.27 14.11
N GLY A 152 -0.76 1.03 13.79
CA GLY A 152 -1.23 -0.24 13.22
C GLY A 152 -1.05 -0.38 11.71
N TRP A 153 -0.95 0.73 10.98
CA TRP A 153 -0.76 0.72 9.52
C TRP A 153 0.64 1.18 9.09
N GLN A 154 1.57 1.37 10.02
CA GLN A 154 2.87 1.98 9.73
C GLN A 154 3.70 1.21 8.70
N GLU A 155 3.51 -0.11 8.65
CA GLU A 155 4.17 -0.99 7.68
C GLU A 155 3.54 -0.92 6.28
N ILE A 156 2.21 -0.76 6.19
CA ILE A 156 1.51 -0.50 4.94
C ILE A 156 1.52 1.01 4.71
N LEU A 157 2.71 1.48 4.36
CA LEU A 157 3.13 2.87 4.37
C LEU A 157 2.19 3.82 3.63
N VAL A 158 1.51 3.35 2.57
CA VAL A 158 0.55 4.14 1.79
C VAL A 158 -0.59 4.73 2.63
N ASN A 159 -1.01 4.03 3.68
CA ASN A 159 -2.06 4.49 4.60
C ASN A 159 -1.57 5.71 5.38
N THR A 160 -0.37 5.62 5.97
CA THR A 160 0.17 6.67 6.83
C THR A 160 0.74 7.84 6.02
N GLN A 161 1.28 7.58 4.82
CA GLN A 161 1.64 8.61 3.82
C GLN A 161 0.44 9.47 3.42
N SER A 162 -0.69 8.83 3.15
CA SER A 162 -1.92 9.55 2.79
C SER A 162 -2.47 10.38 3.96
N ALA A 163 -2.18 10.00 5.20
CA ALA A 163 -2.63 10.68 6.42
C ALA A 163 -1.72 11.83 6.89
N VAL A 164 -0.41 11.75 6.64
CA VAL A 164 0.63 12.51 7.38
C VAL A 164 0.41 14.02 7.41
N PHE A 165 -0.15 14.58 6.33
CA PHE A 165 -0.31 16.01 6.17
C PHE A 165 -1.62 16.60 6.71
N LEU A 166 -2.55 15.77 7.22
CA LEU A 166 -3.81 16.25 7.78
C LEU A 166 -3.63 17.42 8.78
N PRO A 167 -2.74 17.34 9.80
CA PRO A 167 -2.62 18.43 10.77
C PRO A 167 -2.05 19.72 10.14
N LEU A 168 -1.16 19.58 9.15
CA LEU A 168 -0.58 20.71 8.42
C LEU A 168 -1.63 21.40 7.52
N ILE A 169 -2.51 20.62 6.89
CA ILE A 169 -3.66 21.15 6.14
C ILE A 169 -4.57 21.98 7.07
N LEU A 170 -4.91 21.45 8.24
CA LEU A 170 -5.72 22.19 9.23
C LEU A 170 -5.02 23.45 9.74
N LEU A 171 -3.70 23.40 9.94
CA LEU A 171 -2.88 24.57 10.28
C LEU A 171 -2.98 25.67 9.22
N LEU A 172 -2.86 25.31 7.94
CA LEU A 172 -2.94 26.27 6.84
C LEU A 172 -4.33 26.89 6.71
N ILE A 173 -5.39 26.09 6.85
CA ILE A 173 -6.77 26.58 6.88
C ILE A 173 -6.96 27.54 8.07
N ASN A 174 -6.46 27.19 9.26
CA ASN A 174 -6.58 28.03 10.45
C ASN A 174 -5.80 29.35 10.33
N LYS A 175 -4.70 29.37 9.58
CA LYS A 175 -3.89 30.57 9.31
C LYS A 175 -4.38 31.37 8.09
N ASN A 176 -5.55 31.06 7.53
CA ASN A 176 -6.09 31.66 6.30
C ASN A 176 -5.13 31.53 5.09
N LYS A 177 -4.31 30.49 5.06
CA LYS A 177 -3.39 30.13 3.97
C LYS A 177 -3.93 28.93 3.19
N THR A 178 -5.25 28.85 3.01
CA THR A 178 -5.97 27.66 2.51
C THR A 178 -5.49 27.20 1.14
N LEU A 179 -5.03 28.10 0.26
CA LEU A 179 -4.49 27.71 -1.05
C LEU A 179 -3.24 26.84 -0.93
N TRP A 180 -2.36 27.12 0.03
CA TRP A 180 -1.16 26.29 0.28
C TRP A 180 -1.49 24.86 0.70
N ALA A 181 -2.70 24.60 1.21
CA ALA A 181 -3.12 23.25 1.55
C ALA A 181 -3.32 22.36 0.32
N SER A 182 -3.40 22.94 -0.89
CA SER A 182 -3.54 22.17 -2.14
C SER A 182 -2.35 21.25 -2.39
N ILE A 183 -1.12 21.72 -2.10
CA ILE A 183 0.10 20.92 -2.21
C ILE A 183 0.04 19.70 -1.29
N PHE A 184 -0.38 19.90 -0.05
CA PHE A 184 -0.42 18.84 0.96
C PHE A 184 -1.60 17.87 0.77
N LEU A 185 -2.73 18.36 0.25
CA LEU A 185 -3.81 17.50 -0.21
C LEU A 185 -3.41 16.69 -1.45
N ALA A 186 -2.61 17.26 -2.36
CA ALA A 186 -2.05 16.52 -3.49
C ALA A 186 -1.09 15.42 -2.98
N PHE A 187 -0.22 15.70 -2.02
CA PHE A 187 0.61 14.66 -1.41
C PHE A 187 -0.19 13.59 -0.67
N SER A 188 -1.36 13.92 -0.10
CA SER A 188 -2.27 12.92 0.46
C SER A 188 -2.75 11.95 -0.63
N VAL A 189 -3.14 12.45 -1.81
CA VAL A 189 -3.50 11.63 -2.99
C VAL A 189 -2.31 10.79 -3.46
N LEU A 190 -1.14 11.40 -3.63
CA LEU A 190 0.09 10.73 -4.06
C LEU A 190 0.63 9.73 -3.03
N GLY A 191 0.11 9.77 -1.79
CA GLY A 191 0.39 8.81 -0.72
C GLY A 191 -0.16 7.42 -0.99
N GLY A 192 -1.05 7.26 -1.97
CA GLY A 192 -1.38 5.94 -2.52
C GLY A 192 -2.68 5.31 -2.02
N HIS A 193 -3.25 5.81 -0.92
CA HIS A 193 -4.42 5.21 -0.29
C HIS A 193 -5.66 6.12 -0.42
N VAL A 194 -6.48 5.85 -1.45
CA VAL A 194 -7.67 6.65 -1.80
C VAL A 194 -8.59 6.87 -0.61
N GLN A 195 -8.88 5.82 0.16
CA GLN A 195 -9.81 5.89 1.27
C GLN A 195 -9.34 6.86 2.37
N THR A 196 -8.05 6.80 2.75
CA THR A 196 -7.49 7.74 3.74
C THR A 196 -7.48 9.16 3.21
N THR A 197 -7.16 9.32 1.93
CA THR A 197 -7.22 10.61 1.25
C THR A 197 -8.62 11.23 1.38
N VAL A 198 -9.68 10.46 1.13
CA VAL A 198 -11.06 10.94 1.31
C VAL A 198 -11.32 11.40 2.73
N TYR A 199 -10.84 10.68 3.75
CA TYR A 199 -10.99 11.09 5.15
C TYR A 199 -10.24 12.39 5.48
N VAL A 200 -9.07 12.60 4.86
CA VAL A 200 -8.33 13.86 4.97
C VAL A 200 -9.12 15.01 4.35
N TYR A 201 -9.70 14.83 3.15
CA TYR A 201 -10.53 15.84 2.49
C TYR A 201 -11.80 16.15 3.29
N ILE A 202 -12.51 15.14 3.80
CA ILE A 202 -13.70 15.31 4.64
C ILE A 202 -13.35 16.10 5.90
N THR A 203 -12.29 15.71 6.61
CA THR A 203 -11.87 16.37 7.85
C THR A 203 -11.47 17.83 7.60
N ALA A 204 -10.68 18.07 6.55
CA ALA A 204 -10.27 19.41 6.15
C ALA A 204 -11.47 20.27 5.70
N GLY A 205 -12.44 19.68 4.99
CA GLY A 205 -13.67 20.34 4.57
C GLY A 205 -14.56 20.75 5.73
N LEU A 206 -14.80 19.84 6.69
CA LEU A 206 -15.53 20.15 7.92
C LEU A 206 -14.85 21.27 8.71
N PHE A 207 -13.52 21.27 8.79
CA PHE A 207 -12.77 22.34 9.43
C PHE A 207 -12.81 23.66 8.65
N ALA A 208 -12.79 23.63 7.32
CA ALA A 208 -12.95 24.81 6.47
C ALA A 208 -14.35 25.42 6.63
N ILE A 209 -15.40 24.61 6.76
CA ILE A 209 -16.76 25.06 7.08
C ILE A 209 -16.76 25.75 8.45
N TYR A 210 -16.17 25.12 9.48
CA TYR A 210 -16.02 25.73 10.81
C TYR A 210 -15.28 27.08 10.77
N LYS A 211 -14.27 27.21 9.90
CA LYS A 211 -13.51 28.45 9.68
C LYS A 211 -14.16 29.42 8.69
N LYS A 212 -15.35 29.12 8.17
CA LYS A 212 -16.07 29.93 7.16
C LYS A 212 -15.21 30.19 5.90
N ASN A 213 -14.42 29.22 5.50
CA ASN A 213 -13.47 29.32 4.38
C ASN A 213 -13.76 28.31 3.26
N ILE A 214 -15.03 27.93 3.09
CA ILE A 214 -15.45 26.85 2.18
C ILE A 214 -15.14 27.18 0.71
N LYS A 215 -15.32 28.43 0.26
CA LYS A 215 -15.06 28.80 -1.14
C LYS A 215 -13.59 28.61 -1.52
N ALA A 216 -12.66 29.10 -0.69
CA ALA A 216 -11.23 28.89 -0.93
C ALA A 216 -10.88 27.42 -0.82
N PHE A 217 -11.49 26.67 0.11
CA PHE A 217 -11.25 25.24 0.26
C PHE A 217 -11.72 24.42 -0.96
N VAL A 218 -12.87 24.74 -1.55
CA VAL A 218 -13.32 24.10 -2.81
C VAL A 218 -12.30 24.33 -3.91
N PHE A 219 -11.82 25.56 -4.07
CA PHE A 219 -10.77 25.86 -5.05
C PHE A 219 -9.45 25.13 -4.73
N THR A 220 -9.07 25.05 -3.45
CA THR A 220 -7.92 24.24 -2.99
C THR A 220 -8.07 22.76 -3.36
N CYS A 221 -9.27 22.18 -3.23
CA CYS A 221 -9.52 20.78 -3.61
C CYS A 221 -9.39 20.55 -5.12
N LEU A 222 -9.88 21.48 -5.95
CA LEU A 222 -9.70 21.41 -7.40
C LEU A 222 -8.22 21.48 -7.78
N LEU A 223 -7.47 22.40 -7.16
CA LEU A 223 -6.03 22.51 -7.37
C LEU A 223 -5.28 21.27 -6.90
N SER A 224 -5.64 20.65 -5.77
CA SER A 224 -4.96 19.44 -5.30
C SER A 224 -5.20 18.23 -6.20
N ILE A 225 -6.41 18.07 -6.73
CA ILE A 225 -6.71 17.04 -7.75
C ILE A 225 -5.90 17.30 -9.02
N GLY A 226 -5.87 18.55 -9.48
CA GLY A 226 -5.09 18.96 -10.65
C GLY A 226 -3.58 18.75 -10.46
N LEU A 227 -3.01 19.09 -9.30
CA LEU A 227 -1.61 18.85 -8.97
C LEU A 227 -1.27 17.35 -8.96
N ALA A 228 -2.19 16.50 -8.49
CA ALA A 228 -2.02 15.05 -8.49
C ALA A 228 -2.39 14.38 -9.84
N ALA A 229 -2.78 15.16 -10.87
CA ALA A 229 -3.24 14.63 -12.16
C ALA A 229 -2.21 13.75 -12.88
N VAL A 230 -0.91 14.05 -12.74
CA VAL A 230 0.19 13.23 -13.23
C VAL A 230 0.05 11.76 -12.84
N GLN A 231 -0.48 11.48 -11.65
CA GLN A 231 -0.73 10.14 -11.14
C GLN A 231 -2.18 9.71 -11.37
N LEU A 232 -3.15 10.59 -11.10
CA LEU A 232 -4.58 10.26 -11.18
C LEU A 232 -5.05 9.91 -12.58
N VAL A 233 -4.58 10.62 -13.62
CA VAL A 233 -5.05 10.39 -15.00
C VAL A 233 -4.64 8.99 -15.49
N PRO A 234 -3.37 8.55 -15.38
CA PRO A 234 -3.00 7.15 -15.64
C PRO A 234 -3.75 6.15 -14.76
N THR A 235 -3.95 6.44 -13.46
CA THR A 235 -4.69 5.54 -12.56
C THR A 235 -6.14 5.34 -13.01
N ILE A 236 -6.79 6.38 -13.52
CA ILE A 236 -8.16 6.29 -14.03
C ILE A 236 -8.22 5.41 -15.29
N GLU A 237 -7.28 5.59 -16.23
CA GLU A 237 -7.16 4.73 -17.43
C GLU A 237 -6.91 3.26 -17.04
N ALA A 238 -5.97 3.03 -16.12
CA ALA A 238 -5.68 1.72 -15.54
C ALA A 238 -6.90 1.08 -14.88
N TYR A 239 -7.67 1.82 -14.10
CA TYR A 239 -8.86 1.33 -13.43
C TYR A 239 -9.87 0.73 -14.41
N PHE A 240 -10.16 1.43 -15.51
CA PHE A 240 -11.09 0.95 -16.54
C PHE A 240 -10.60 -0.26 -17.35
N HIS A 241 -9.29 -0.52 -17.35
CA HIS A 241 -8.68 -1.68 -18.00
C HIS A 241 -8.29 -2.80 -17.03
N SER A 242 -8.55 -2.62 -15.74
CA SER A 242 -8.16 -3.58 -14.69
C SER A 242 -9.22 -4.63 -14.41
N ALA A 243 -8.81 -5.75 -13.81
CA ALA A 243 -9.73 -6.80 -13.33
C ALA A 243 -10.66 -6.35 -12.18
N ARG A 244 -10.66 -5.06 -11.84
CA ARG A 244 -11.36 -4.50 -10.69
C ARG A 244 -12.82 -4.18 -11.01
N GLU A 245 -13.69 -5.17 -11.01
CA GLU A 245 -15.15 -4.97 -11.06
C GLU A 245 -15.94 -5.76 -10.00
N ALA A 246 -17.11 -5.18 -9.68
CA ALA A 246 -18.18 -5.58 -8.75
C ALA A 246 -18.04 -5.19 -7.25
N PRO A 247 -19.10 -4.60 -6.66
CA PRO A 247 -19.15 -4.17 -5.26
C PRO A 247 -18.94 -5.34 -4.31
N ALA A 248 -18.16 -5.13 -3.25
CA ALA A 248 -17.96 -6.17 -2.24
C ALA A 248 -19.33 -6.61 -1.69
N ASN A 249 -19.50 -7.92 -1.49
CA ASN A 249 -20.70 -8.49 -0.91
C ASN A 249 -21.04 -7.74 0.40
N ALA A 250 -22.28 -7.27 0.55
CA ALA A 250 -22.72 -6.54 1.73
C ALA A 250 -22.40 -7.28 3.06
N ALA A 251 -22.41 -8.61 3.04
CA ALA A 251 -22.00 -9.44 4.17
C ALA A 251 -20.50 -9.35 4.50
N LEU A 252 -19.63 -9.26 3.48
CA LEU A 252 -18.19 -9.05 3.66
C LEU A 252 -17.92 -7.65 4.21
N ILE A 253 -18.62 -6.64 3.68
CA ILE A 253 -18.50 -5.25 4.12
C ILE A 253 -18.98 -5.06 5.56
N ALA A 254 -20.09 -5.71 5.95
CA ALA A 254 -20.59 -5.65 7.33
C ALA A 254 -19.53 -6.11 8.36
N ARG A 255 -18.62 -7.04 7.97
CA ARG A 255 -17.49 -7.47 8.80
C ARG A 255 -16.36 -6.44 8.92
N THR A 256 -16.35 -5.42 8.06
CA THR A 256 -15.31 -4.36 8.02
C THR A 256 -15.72 -3.08 8.75
N VAL A 257 -16.87 -3.10 9.43
CA VAL A 257 -17.36 -2.01 10.29
C VAL A 257 -16.62 -2.05 11.63
N PHE A 258 -16.40 -0.88 12.25
CA PHE A 258 -15.73 -0.79 13.55
C PHE A 258 -16.55 -1.53 14.63
N PRO A 259 -15.95 -2.50 15.35
CA PRO A 259 -16.64 -3.18 16.45
C PRO A 259 -16.79 -2.22 17.63
N ILE A 260 -18.01 -2.06 18.17
CA ILE A 260 -18.28 -1.13 19.28
C ILE A 260 -17.42 -1.46 20.52
N GLN A 261 -17.12 -2.74 20.76
CA GLN A 261 -16.23 -3.19 21.83
C GLN A 261 -14.81 -2.65 21.66
N GLY A 262 -14.38 -2.40 20.42
CA GLY A 262 -13.11 -1.76 20.09
C GLY A 262 -12.92 -0.40 20.77
N LEU A 263 -14.00 0.31 21.15
CA LEU A 263 -13.92 1.56 21.92
C LEU A 263 -13.26 1.36 23.30
N LEU A 264 -13.34 0.16 23.88
CA LEU A 264 -12.66 -0.15 25.15
C LEU A 264 -11.14 -0.12 25.01
N THR A 265 -10.62 -0.35 23.80
CA THR A 265 -9.18 -0.24 23.52
C THR A 265 -8.66 1.19 23.63
N TYR A 266 -9.54 2.20 23.70
CA TYR A 266 -9.18 3.60 23.94
C TYR A 266 -8.38 3.80 25.23
N PHE A 267 -8.64 2.98 26.25
CA PHE A 267 -7.90 3.01 27.53
C PHE A 267 -6.90 1.85 27.67
N ALA A 268 -6.96 0.83 26.80
CA ALA A 268 -6.09 -0.33 26.84
C ALA A 268 -5.89 -0.92 25.43
N SER A 269 -4.82 -0.54 24.72
CA SER A 269 -4.59 -0.88 23.30
C SER A 269 -4.81 -2.36 22.97
N ASP A 270 -4.18 -3.25 23.75
CA ASP A 270 -4.17 -4.69 23.50
C ASP A 270 -5.21 -5.44 24.34
N LEU A 271 -6.28 -4.77 24.81
CA LEU A 271 -7.30 -5.39 25.66
C LEU A 271 -7.80 -6.72 25.08
N PHE A 272 -8.02 -6.77 23.76
CA PHE A 272 -8.50 -7.95 23.04
C PHE A 272 -7.38 -8.78 22.40
N GLY A 273 -6.15 -8.67 22.89
CA GLY A 273 -4.99 -9.39 22.37
C GLY A 273 -4.13 -8.59 21.38
N ASN A 274 -3.18 -9.28 20.75
CA ASN A 274 -2.24 -8.73 19.78
C ASN A 274 -1.94 -9.79 18.71
N THR A 275 -1.81 -9.35 17.47
CA THR A 275 -1.48 -10.19 16.32
C THR A 275 -0.11 -10.85 16.42
N ALA A 276 0.87 -10.18 17.01
CA ALA A 276 2.21 -10.75 17.23
C ALA A 276 2.20 -11.95 18.19
N SER A 277 1.09 -12.20 18.90
CA SER A 277 0.91 -13.31 19.83
C SER A 277 -0.25 -14.24 19.43
N PHE A 278 -0.81 -14.08 18.22
CA PHE A 278 -1.93 -14.88 17.68
C PHE A 278 -3.14 -15.04 18.59
N ASN A 279 -3.39 -14.03 19.43
CA ASN A 279 -4.46 -14.07 20.43
C ASN A 279 -5.42 -12.90 20.28
N PHE A 280 -5.43 -12.26 19.11
CA PHE A 280 -6.32 -11.14 18.83
C PHE A 280 -7.75 -11.62 18.56
N GLN A 281 -8.72 -11.03 19.26
CA GLN A 281 -10.10 -11.53 19.33
C GLN A 281 -11.08 -10.81 18.40
N LEU A 282 -10.68 -9.70 17.76
CA LEU A 282 -11.53 -8.93 16.84
C LEU A 282 -11.14 -9.17 15.37
N PHE A 283 -11.94 -8.66 14.43
CA PHE A 283 -11.78 -8.93 12.99
C PHE A 283 -10.41 -8.50 12.42
N ASN A 284 -10.00 -7.25 12.62
CA ASN A 284 -8.74 -6.73 12.07
C ASN A 284 -8.04 -5.80 13.07
N TYR A 285 -6.78 -6.08 13.39
CA TYR A 285 -6.06 -5.42 14.48
C TYR A 285 -5.85 -3.91 14.31
N PRO A 286 -5.43 -3.39 13.13
CA PRO A 286 -5.31 -1.95 12.93
C PRO A 286 -6.65 -1.21 12.91
N ASP A 287 -7.71 -1.87 12.44
CA ASP A 287 -9.02 -1.24 12.23
C ASP A 287 -9.97 -1.37 13.43
N ALA A 288 -9.73 -2.32 14.35
CA ALA A 288 -10.57 -2.54 15.52
C ALA A 288 -10.07 -1.84 16.80
N ARG A 289 -8.96 -1.10 16.72
CA ARG A 289 -8.38 -0.37 17.85
C ARG A 289 -8.63 1.14 17.74
N SER A 290 -8.94 1.76 18.86
CA SER A 290 -9.18 3.19 18.98
C SER A 290 -8.28 3.81 20.07
N TYR A 291 -6.97 3.65 20.00
CA TYR A 291 -6.05 4.03 21.08
C TYR A 291 -5.20 5.26 20.73
N ILE A 292 -4.91 6.13 21.71
CA ILE A 292 -4.07 7.35 21.54
C ILE A 292 -2.97 7.49 22.60
N GLY A 293 -2.72 6.43 23.39
CA GLY A 293 -2.00 6.51 24.67
C GLY A 293 -2.95 6.69 25.85
N LEU A 294 -2.83 5.90 26.91
CA LEU A 294 -3.74 5.96 28.06
C LEU A 294 -3.69 7.32 28.75
N VAL A 295 -2.49 7.88 28.92
CA VAL A 295 -2.32 9.20 29.52
C VAL A 295 -3.11 10.24 28.70
N ALA A 296 -2.95 10.24 27.37
CA ALA A 296 -3.68 11.13 26.48
C ALA A 296 -5.19 10.87 26.49
N ALA A 297 -5.63 9.61 26.57
CA ALA A 297 -7.02 9.22 26.69
C ALA A 297 -7.69 9.76 27.96
N VAL A 298 -6.99 9.72 29.10
CA VAL A 298 -7.49 10.33 30.35
C VAL A 298 -7.54 11.85 30.21
N PHE A 299 -6.51 12.47 29.66
CA PHE A 299 -6.49 13.92 29.45
C PHE A 299 -7.57 14.39 28.46
N SER A 300 -7.94 13.62 27.43
CA SER A 300 -9.01 14.03 26.52
C SER A 300 -10.36 14.19 27.22
N LEU A 301 -10.62 13.42 28.29
CA LEU A 301 -11.84 13.56 29.09
C LEU A 301 -11.90 14.90 29.84
N PHE A 302 -10.75 15.45 30.25
CA PHE A 302 -10.68 16.77 30.87
C PHE A 302 -11.03 17.92 29.91
N ALA A 303 -11.07 17.68 28.59
CA ALA A 303 -11.47 18.69 27.62
C ALA A 303 -12.90 19.19 27.83
N ILE A 304 -13.78 18.41 28.47
CA ILE A 304 -15.16 18.80 28.78
C ILE A 304 -15.23 20.09 29.62
N TYR A 305 -14.22 20.34 30.48
CA TYR A 305 -14.17 21.56 31.27
C TYR A 305 -13.83 22.81 30.46
N LYS A 306 -13.42 22.63 29.19
CA LYS A 306 -13.23 23.68 28.20
C LYS A 306 -14.30 23.69 27.11
N ILE A 307 -15.46 23.05 27.32
CA ILE A 307 -16.54 22.95 26.32
C ILE A 307 -17.09 24.31 25.83
N LYS A 308 -16.89 25.38 26.62
CA LYS A 308 -17.25 26.74 26.19
C LYS A 308 -16.43 27.20 24.97
N GLU A 309 -15.21 26.69 24.81
CA GLU A 309 -14.35 26.98 23.66
C GLU A 309 -14.93 26.35 22.38
N LYS A 310 -15.11 27.17 21.33
CA LYS A 310 -15.69 26.71 20.05
C LYS A 310 -14.90 25.55 19.43
N SER A 311 -13.57 25.59 19.53
CA SER A 311 -12.70 24.53 19.01
C SER A 311 -12.92 23.19 19.72
N VAL A 312 -13.13 23.20 21.04
CA VAL A 312 -13.42 21.97 21.81
C VAL A 312 -14.71 21.34 21.33
N ARG A 313 -15.79 22.12 21.16
CA ARG A 313 -17.06 21.61 20.61
C ARG A 313 -16.90 21.05 19.21
N PHE A 314 -16.14 21.73 18.35
CA PHE A 314 -15.87 21.24 17.00
C PHE A 314 -15.17 19.88 17.03
N PHE A 315 -14.07 19.74 17.78
CA PHE A 315 -13.33 18.47 17.84
C PHE A 315 -14.10 17.36 18.55
N LEU A 316 -14.95 17.70 19.53
CA LEU A 316 -15.85 16.73 20.14
C LEU A 316 -16.91 16.23 19.15
N ALA A 317 -17.52 17.13 18.38
CA ALA A 317 -18.43 16.75 17.30
C ALA A 317 -17.74 15.94 16.20
N LEU A 318 -16.50 16.29 15.85
CA LEU A 318 -15.69 15.55 14.87
C LEU A 318 -15.35 14.13 15.37
N ALA A 319 -15.07 13.97 16.66
CA ALA A 319 -14.83 12.66 17.26
C ALA A 319 -16.09 11.79 17.22
N VAL A 320 -17.25 12.35 17.56
CA VAL A 320 -18.54 11.64 17.46
C VAL A 320 -18.85 11.28 16.00
N PHE A 321 -18.65 12.21 15.07
CA PHE A 321 -18.82 11.97 13.64
C PHE A 321 -17.95 10.80 13.15
N GLY A 322 -16.68 10.76 13.54
CA GLY A 322 -15.78 9.65 13.19
C GLY A 322 -16.27 8.30 13.71
N ILE A 323 -16.74 8.22 14.96
CA ILE A 323 -17.30 6.97 15.53
C ILE A 323 -18.55 6.55 14.75
N LEU A 324 -19.49 7.47 14.56
CA LEU A 324 -20.75 7.18 13.88
C LEU A 324 -20.54 6.61 12.48
N PHE A 325 -19.64 7.20 11.70
CA PHE A 325 -19.31 6.72 10.35
C PHE A 325 -18.33 5.55 10.32
N ALA A 326 -17.70 5.21 11.45
CA ALA A 326 -16.93 3.97 11.59
C ALA A 326 -17.83 2.77 11.94
N THR A 327 -18.96 3.00 12.61
CA THR A 327 -19.87 1.96 13.12
C THR A 327 -21.15 1.79 12.29
N TRP A 328 -21.92 0.75 12.60
CA TRP A 328 -23.25 0.53 12.02
C TRP A 328 -24.27 1.53 12.59
N PRO A 329 -25.26 2.02 11.80
CA PRO A 329 -25.50 1.76 10.37
C PRO A 329 -24.78 2.74 9.42
N LEU A 330 -24.31 3.89 9.92
CA LEU A 330 -23.84 4.98 9.06
C LEU A 330 -22.56 4.64 8.28
N GLY A 331 -21.71 3.76 8.79
CA GLY A 331 -20.55 3.27 8.06
C GLY A 331 -20.89 2.57 6.74
N LEU A 332 -22.12 2.08 6.58
CA LEU A 332 -22.54 1.45 5.33
C LEU A 332 -22.96 2.43 4.23
N VAL A 333 -23.18 3.71 4.54
CA VAL A 333 -23.70 4.70 3.58
C VAL A 333 -22.85 4.77 2.32
N PHE A 334 -21.51 4.74 2.45
CA PHE A 334 -20.60 4.79 1.31
C PHE A 334 -20.76 3.62 0.33
N ASN A 335 -21.26 2.48 0.80
CA ASN A 335 -21.45 1.28 -0.02
C ASN A 335 -22.73 1.38 -0.86
N PHE A 336 -23.77 2.04 -0.34
CA PHE A 336 -25.03 2.25 -1.05
C PHE A 336 -24.96 3.35 -2.12
N LEU A 337 -23.93 4.21 -2.09
CA LEU A 337 -23.79 5.29 -3.06
C LEU A 337 -23.35 4.81 -4.45
N HIS A 338 -22.90 3.55 -4.61
CA HIS A 338 -22.43 2.96 -5.87
C HIS A 338 -21.36 3.80 -6.62
N ILE A 339 -20.68 4.70 -5.91
CA ILE A 339 -19.59 5.51 -6.49
C ILE A 339 -18.36 4.61 -6.61
N PRO A 340 -17.76 4.46 -7.80
CA PRO A 340 -16.53 3.68 -7.99
C PRO A 340 -15.45 4.04 -6.97
N VAL A 341 -14.72 3.03 -6.49
CA VAL A 341 -13.72 3.13 -5.41
C VAL A 341 -14.30 3.37 -4.01
N LEU A 342 -15.31 4.24 -3.84
CA LEU A 342 -15.96 4.51 -2.54
C LEU A 342 -16.85 3.35 -2.06
N SER A 343 -17.39 2.55 -2.98
CA SER A 343 -18.18 1.34 -2.67
C SER A 343 -17.35 0.16 -2.15
N SER A 344 -16.03 0.30 -2.07
CA SER A 344 -15.07 -0.71 -1.57
C SER A 344 -14.34 -0.28 -0.29
N VAL A 345 -14.87 0.74 0.40
CA VAL A 345 -14.29 1.36 1.59
C VAL A 345 -14.49 0.46 2.81
N VAL A 346 -13.47 0.36 3.67
CA VAL A 346 -13.54 -0.30 4.99
C VAL A 346 -13.99 0.72 6.05
N PRO A 347 -15.27 0.75 6.48
CA PRO A 347 -15.78 1.85 7.29
C PRO A 347 -15.03 2.05 8.60
N ALA A 348 -14.52 0.96 9.20
CA ALA A 348 -13.80 1.01 10.46
C ALA A 348 -12.64 2.02 10.49
N ARG A 349 -11.97 2.24 9.35
CA ARG A 349 -10.84 3.18 9.23
C ARG A 349 -11.21 4.64 9.50
N MET A 350 -12.50 4.98 9.44
CA MET A 350 -12.98 6.31 9.82
C MET A 350 -12.68 6.65 11.29
N ILE A 351 -12.39 5.64 12.12
CA ILE A 351 -11.93 5.82 13.50
C ILE A 351 -10.66 6.69 13.57
N MET A 352 -9.85 6.77 12.51
CA MET A 352 -8.71 7.69 12.41
C MET A 352 -9.11 9.15 12.74
N VAL A 353 -10.26 9.60 12.23
CA VAL A 353 -10.77 10.96 12.46
C VAL A 353 -11.08 11.18 13.94
N THR A 354 -11.68 10.19 14.58
CA THR A 354 -11.93 10.17 16.03
C THR A 354 -10.65 10.30 16.82
N LEU A 355 -9.64 9.51 16.48
CA LEU A 355 -8.37 9.48 17.22
C LEU A 355 -7.59 10.77 17.07
N PHE A 356 -7.55 11.35 15.87
CA PHE A 356 -6.95 12.66 15.67
C PHE A 356 -7.67 13.75 16.49
N ALA A 357 -9.01 13.77 16.45
CA ALA A 357 -9.80 14.72 17.23
C ALA A 357 -9.60 14.54 18.74
N ALA A 358 -9.52 13.30 19.22
CA ALA A 358 -9.24 12.95 20.60
C ALA A 358 -7.84 13.40 21.04
N ALA A 359 -6.82 13.28 20.19
CA ALA A 359 -5.48 13.82 20.44
C ALA A 359 -5.47 15.36 20.54
N VAL A 360 -6.30 16.06 19.76
CA VAL A 360 -6.49 17.52 19.93
C VAL A 360 -7.19 17.84 21.26
N LEU A 361 -8.20 17.07 21.63
CA LEU A 361 -8.92 17.23 22.91
C LEU A 361 -8.01 16.95 24.11
N SER A 362 -7.08 15.98 24.01
CA SER A 362 -6.11 15.70 25.08
C SER A 362 -5.20 16.89 25.37
N ALA A 363 -4.83 17.68 24.35
CA ALA A 363 -4.10 18.94 24.52
C ALA A 363 -4.90 19.97 25.34
N TYR A 364 -6.20 20.13 25.03
CA TYR A 364 -7.09 21.02 25.77
C TYR A 364 -7.25 20.57 27.23
N GLY A 365 -7.42 19.26 27.45
CA GLY A 365 -7.52 18.69 28.78
C GLY A 365 -6.22 18.85 29.58
N PHE A 366 -5.06 18.62 28.97
CA PHE A 366 -3.76 18.89 29.59
C PHE A 366 -3.64 20.36 29.98
N GLU A 367 -3.99 21.30 29.09
CA GLU A 367 -3.94 22.72 29.42
C GLU A 367 -4.88 23.10 30.57
N TYR A 368 -6.09 22.53 30.60
CA TYR A 368 -7.02 22.73 31.71
C TYR A 368 -6.41 22.25 33.02
N VAL A 369 -5.94 21.00 33.06
CA VAL A 369 -5.34 20.43 34.27
C VAL A 369 -4.12 21.22 34.69
N SER A 370 -3.23 21.65 33.77
CA SER A 370 -2.04 22.44 34.15
C SER A 370 -2.38 23.76 34.85
N LYS A 371 -3.50 24.40 34.50
CA LYS A 371 -3.87 25.74 34.98
C LYS A 371 -4.89 25.75 36.13
N ASN A 372 -5.56 24.63 36.38
CA ASN A 372 -6.69 24.58 37.31
C ASN A 372 -6.50 23.53 38.42
N LYS A 373 -7.35 23.60 39.45
CA LYS A 373 -7.49 22.54 40.45
C LYS A 373 -7.97 21.26 39.77
N LEU A 374 -7.35 20.14 40.15
CA LEU A 374 -7.69 18.83 39.61
C LEU A 374 -9.14 18.48 39.92
N LYS A 375 -9.89 18.02 38.90
CA LYS A 375 -11.26 17.51 39.05
C LYS A 375 -11.22 15.99 39.03
N ILE A 376 -11.94 15.36 39.95
CA ILE A 376 -11.88 13.91 40.11
C ILE A 376 -12.73 13.14 39.09
N ILE A 377 -13.75 13.76 38.48
CA ILE A 377 -14.75 13.06 37.65
C ILE A 377 -14.09 12.24 36.50
N PRO A 378 -13.16 12.79 35.68
CA PRO A 378 -12.52 11.99 34.64
C PRO A 378 -11.70 10.82 35.19
N LEU A 379 -11.06 11.00 36.35
CA LEU A 379 -10.28 9.96 37.01
C LEU A 379 -11.18 8.89 37.61
N LEU A 380 -12.29 9.28 38.24
CA LEU A 380 -13.28 8.37 38.77
C LEU A 380 -13.92 7.54 37.64
N PHE A 381 -14.26 8.17 36.52
CA PHE A 381 -14.76 7.46 35.35
C PHE A 381 -13.76 6.40 34.85
N THR A 382 -12.50 6.77 34.64
CA THR A 382 -11.46 5.82 34.20
C THR A 382 -11.20 4.73 35.24
N GLY A 383 -11.20 5.09 36.54
CA GLY A 383 -11.04 4.12 37.63
C GLY A 383 -12.18 3.12 37.73
N LEU A 384 -13.43 3.58 37.61
CA LEU A 384 -14.62 2.72 37.56
C LEU A 384 -14.63 1.84 36.31
N LEU A 385 -14.19 2.36 35.16
CA LEU A 385 -14.03 1.56 33.95
C LEU A 385 -13.03 0.41 34.17
N PHE A 386 -11.84 0.71 34.70
CA PHE A 386 -10.86 -0.34 35.00
C PHE A 386 -11.36 -1.32 36.06
N ALA A 387 -12.02 -0.85 37.12
CA ALA A 387 -12.63 -1.72 38.12
C ALA A 387 -13.65 -2.68 37.48
N GLY A 388 -14.53 -2.18 36.61
CA GLY A 388 -15.49 -2.99 35.86
C GLY A 388 -14.82 -4.01 34.94
N LEU A 389 -13.76 -3.61 34.23
CA LEU A 389 -12.98 -4.51 33.37
C LEU A 389 -12.27 -5.61 34.19
N TRP A 390 -11.67 -5.26 35.33
CA TRP A 390 -11.05 -6.23 36.25
C TRP A 390 -12.08 -7.21 36.81
N VAL A 391 -13.23 -6.72 37.28
CA VAL A 391 -14.33 -7.57 37.74
C VAL A 391 -14.77 -8.52 36.64
N TYR A 392 -14.97 -8.02 35.41
CA TYR A 392 -15.36 -8.84 34.27
C TYR A 392 -14.36 -9.97 33.98
N VAL A 393 -13.06 -9.67 33.86
CA VAL A 393 -12.04 -10.70 33.54
C VAL A 393 -11.72 -11.65 34.69
N LEU A 394 -12.07 -11.29 35.93
CA LEU A 394 -11.91 -12.17 37.10
C LEU A 394 -13.09 -13.12 37.27
N ILE A 395 -14.30 -12.68 36.90
CA ILE A 395 -15.54 -13.49 36.95
C ILE A 395 -15.63 -14.41 35.73
N VAL A 396 -15.53 -13.85 34.52
CA VAL A 396 -15.61 -14.60 33.27
C VAL A 396 -14.22 -15.17 33.01
N LYS A 397 -14.06 -16.50 33.14
CA LYS A 397 -12.77 -17.20 32.97
C LYS A 397 -12.75 -18.01 31.67
N THR A 398 -12.67 -17.33 30.54
CA THR A 398 -12.43 -17.93 29.22
C THR A 398 -10.96 -17.69 28.81
N THR A 399 -10.51 -18.38 27.76
CA THR A 399 -9.18 -18.12 27.17
C THR A 399 -9.00 -16.65 26.79
N ASP A 400 -10.05 -16.05 26.22
CA ASP A 400 -10.06 -14.65 25.80
C ASP A 400 -9.92 -13.70 26.99
N THR A 401 -10.61 -13.97 28.10
CA THR A 401 -10.52 -13.09 29.28
C THR A 401 -9.20 -13.25 30.03
N ILE A 402 -8.51 -14.39 29.91
CA ILE A 402 -7.14 -14.56 30.41
C ILE A 402 -6.19 -13.64 29.64
N VAL A 403 -6.31 -13.55 28.31
CA VAL A 403 -5.54 -12.62 27.48
C VAL A 403 -5.83 -11.18 27.90
N SER A 404 -7.11 -10.82 28.02
CA SER A 404 -7.53 -9.48 28.45
C SER A 404 -7.01 -9.13 29.84
N ARG A 405 -7.06 -10.06 30.80
CA ARG A 405 -6.53 -9.90 32.16
C ARG A 405 -5.05 -9.55 32.15
N ASN A 406 -4.25 -10.27 31.37
CA ASN A 406 -2.80 -10.02 31.29
C ASN A 406 -2.52 -8.65 30.62
N ASN A 407 -3.29 -8.31 29.58
CA ASN A 407 -3.13 -7.03 28.87
C ASN A 407 -3.66 -5.81 29.64
N LEU A 408 -4.42 -6.01 30.73
CA LEU A 408 -4.89 -4.93 31.63
C LEU A 408 -3.84 -4.48 32.67
N ILE A 409 -2.79 -5.28 32.92
CA ILE A 409 -1.79 -5.00 33.96
C ILE A 409 -1.06 -3.67 33.68
N ILE A 410 -0.51 -3.50 32.48
CA ILE A 410 0.26 -2.31 32.11
C ILE A 410 -0.61 -1.05 32.10
N PRO A 411 -1.79 -1.01 31.43
CA PRO A 411 -2.70 0.14 31.51
C PRO A 411 -3.08 0.51 32.93
N THR A 412 -3.38 -0.48 33.78
CA THR A 412 -3.73 -0.23 35.19
C THR A 412 -2.56 0.39 35.96
N GLY A 413 -1.35 -0.15 35.79
CA GLY A 413 -0.14 0.41 36.41
C GLY A 413 0.13 1.85 35.97
N VAL A 414 0.03 2.12 34.67
CA VAL A 414 0.20 3.48 34.10
C VAL A 414 -0.87 4.43 34.63
N PHE A 415 -2.12 3.98 34.76
CA PHE A 415 -3.20 4.77 35.36
C PHE A 415 -2.90 5.12 36.83
N VAL A 416 -2.46 4.14 37.62
CA VAL A 416 -2.08 4.37 39.03
C VAL A 416 -0.89 5.35 39.13
N CYS A 417 0.14 5.18 38.31
CA CYS A 417 1.25 6.13 38.24
C CYS A 417 0.77 7.54 37.87
N LEU A 418 -0.14 7.67 36.92
CA LEU A 418 -0.73 8.95 36.54
C LEU A 418 -1.51 9.58 37.71
N LEU A 419 -2.28 8.80 38.47
CA LEU A 419 -2.98 9.29 39.68
C LEU A 419 -1.99 9.87 40.70
N VAL A 420 -0.91 9.14 40.99
CA VAL A 420 0.14 9.60 41.90
C VAL A 420 0.76 10.92 41.41
N LEU A 421 1.12 11.00 40.13
CA LEU A 421 1.68 12.23 39.54
C LEU A 421 0.70 13.41 39.61
N LEU A 422 -0.59 13.18 39.37
CA LEU A 422 -1.62 14.22 39.45
C LEU A 422 -1.89 14.69 40.88
N ILE A 423 -1.79 13.80 41.88
CA ILE A 423 -1.87 14.15 43.31
C ILE A 423 -0.64 14.97 43.72
N LEU A 424 0.55 14.48 43.37
CA LEU A 424 1.83 15.14 43.68
C LEU A 424 2.02 16.47 42.95
N LYS A 425 1.28 16.71 41.86
CA LYS A 425 1.37 17.94 41.05
C LYS A 425 1.30 19.22 41.88
N ASN A 426 0.47 19.26 42.93
CA ASN A 426 0.33 20.45 43.77
C ASN A 426 1.58 20.75 44.61
N ARG A 427 2.40 19.72 44.91
CA ARG A 427 3.63 19.82 45.70
C ARG A 427 4.89 19.88 44.81
N LEU A 428 4.90 19.12 43.70
CA LEU A 428 6.06 18.89 42.84
C LEU A 428 5.71 19.07 41.34
N PHE A 429 5.10 20.20 40.99
CA PHE A 429 4.54 20.44 39.65
C PHE A 429 5.48 20.08 38.48
N LYS A 430 6.74 20.55 38.51
CA LYS A 430 7.70 20.31 37.42
C LYS A 430 8.00 18.82 37.23
N LEU A 431 8.25 18.10 38.33
CA LEU A 431 8.53 16.66 38.30
C LEU A 431 7.30 15.86 37.87
N ALA A 432 6.11 16.24 38.34
CA ALA A 432 4.86 15.62 37.93
C ALA A 432 4.63 15.75 36.42
N VAL A 433 4.85 16.94 35.85
CA VAL A 433 4.74 17.18 34.41
C VAL A 433 5.76 16.34 33.64
N ILE A 434 7.03 16.31 34.05
CA ILE A 434 8.06 15.46 33.41
C ILE A 434 7.64 13.99 33.45
N GLY A 435 7.17 13.49 34.60
CA GLY A 435 6.65 12.13 34.72
C GLY A 435 5.49 11.83 33.77
N ILE A 436 4.55 12.77 33.60
CA ILE A 436 3.44 12.64 32.65
C ILE A 436 3.95 12.53 31.21
N PHE A 437 4.94 13.32 30.82
CA PHE A 437 5.55 13.22 29.49
C PHE A 437 6.31 11.91 29.29
N ILE A 438 7.02 11.43 30.32
CA ILE A 438 7.69 10.12 30.29
C ILE A 438 6.66 9.01 30.06
N LEU A 439 5.56 9.00 30.82
CA LEU A 439 4.49 8.01 30.61
C LEU A 439 3.85 8.12 29.22
N ALA A 440 3.60 9.34 28.73
CA ALA A 440 3.02 9.59 27.42
C ALA A 440 3.93 9.19 26.24
N ILE A 441 5.21 8.91 26.49
CA ILE A 441 6.18 8.43 25.50
C ILE A 441 6.41 6.92 25.66
N LEU A 442 6.69 6.46 26.89
CA LEU A 442 7.08 5.08 27.16
C LEU A 442 5.92 4.09 26.94
N GLU A 443 4.71 4.43 27.37
CA GLU A 443 3.57 3.51 27.28
C GLU A 443 3.15 3.26 25.82
N PRO A 444 2.89 4.29 24.98
CA PRO A 444 2.65 4.06 23.55
C PRO A 444 3.84 3.43 22.84
N GLY A 445 5.07 3.80 23.22
CA GLY A 445 6.30 3.20 22.68
C GLY A 445 6.39 1.69 22.92
N TYR A 446 5.97 1.22 24.10
CA TYR A 446 5.87 -0.21 24.41
C TYR A 446 4.93 -0.94 23.45
N TYR A 447 3.71 -0.42 23.24
CA TYR A 447 2.74 -1.02 22.31
C TYR A 447 3.21 -0.97 20.86
N PHE A 448 3.85 0.12 20.45
CA PHE A 448 4.42 0.26 19.11
C PHE A 448 5.52 -0.79 18.87
N VAL A 449 6.51 -0.91 19.74
CA VAL A 449 7.61 -1.89 19.58
C VAL A 449 7.11 -3.33 19.65
N LYS A 450 6.08 -3.60 20.44
CA LYS A 450 5.44 -4.92 20.50
C LYS A 450 4.84 -5.32 19.15
N HIS A 451 4.37 -4.35 18.37
CA HIS A 451 3.67 -4.56 17.11
C HIS A 451 4.56 -4.39 15.86
N GLN A 452 5.38 -3.35 15.81
CA GLN A 452 6.19 -3.00 14.64
C GLN A 452 7.30 -4.06 14.43
N PRO A 453 7.41 -4.67 13.24
CA PRO A 453 8.49 -5.60 12.96
C PRO A 453 9.83 -4.87 12.84
N PHE A 454 10.87 -5.48 13.42
CA PHE A 454 12.25 -5.05 13.30
C PHE A 454 13.12 -6.27 12.98
N SER A 455 13.77 -6.27 11.82
CA SER A 455 14.57 -7.40 11.34
C SER A 455 16.01 -6.97 11.06
N ALA A 456 16.91 -7.96 10.96
CA ALA A 456 18.28 -7.69 10.56
C ALA A 456 18.32 -7.28 9.07
N PRO A 457 19.14 -6.28 8.66
CA PRO A 457 19.21 -5.84 7.27
C PRO A 457 19.48 -6.95 6.24
N LYS A 458 20.20 -8.00 6.64
CA LYS A 458 20.47 -9.19 5.82
C LYS A 458 19.23 -9.98 5.40
N PHE A 459 18.09 -9.77 6.06
CA PHE A 459 16.81 -10.42 5.72
C PHE A 459 15.98 -9.61 4.71
N ILE A 460 16.45 -8.44 4.25
CA ILE A 460 15.82 -7.77 3.10
C ILE A 460 16.22 -8.52 1.84
N PHE A 461 15.28 -9.32 1.30
CA PHE A 461 15.46 -10.01 0.02
C PHE A 461 16.87 -10.63 -0.13
N PRO A 462 17.23 -11.58 0.76
CA PRO A 462 18.57 -12.16 0.77
C PRO A 462 18.88 -12.86 -0.56
N PRO A 463 20.17 -12.97 -0.93
CA PRO A 463 20.56 -13.68 -2.14
C PRO A 463 20.14 -15.15 -2.06
N HIS A 464 19.72 -15.71 -3.19
CA HIS A 464 19.35 -17.11 -3.31
C HIS A 464 19.88 -17.68 -4.65
N PRO A 465 20.43 -18.92 -4.69
CA PRO A 465 21.03 -19.49 -5.90
C PRO A 465 20.09 -19.51 -7.11
N VAL A 466 18.80 -19.80 -6.88
CA VAL A 466 17.79 -19.79 -7.94
C VAL A 466 17.70 -18.44 -8.65
N PHE A 467 17.75 -17.32 -7.93
CA PHE A 467 17.72 -15.99 -8.56
C PHE A 467 19.02 -15.70 -9.33
N ASN A 468 20.16 -16.29 -8.94
CA ASN A 468 21.40 -16.16 -9.71
C ASN A 468 21.31 -16.91 -11.04
N PHE A 469 20.71 -18.11 -11.04
CA PHE A 469 20.42 -18.85 -12.27
C PHE A 469 19.43 -18.08 -13.15
N LEU A 470 18.28 -17.68 -12.60
CA LEU A 470 17.22 -16.98 -13.34
C LEU A 470 17.69 -15.67 -13.98
N LYS A 471 18.61 -14.94 -13.34
CA LYS A 471 19.24 -13.74 -13.94
C LYS A 471 20.09 -14.05 -15.16
N LYS A 472 20.73 -15.23 -15.23
CA LYS A 472 21.58 -15.63 -16.37
C LYS A 472 20.75 -16.04 -17.58
N VAL A 473 19.57 -16.60 -17.35
CA VAL A 473 18.64 -17.03 -18.41
C VAL A 473 17.57 -16.00 -18.73
N ALA A 474 17.59 -14.84 -18.08
CA ALA A 474 16.73 -13.72 -18.43
C ALA A 474 16.93 -13.33 -19.91
N PRO A 475 15.86 -13.06 -20.67
CA PRO A 475 14.51 -12.76 -20.20
C PRO A 475 13.54 -13.96 -20.20
N ASP A 476 14.00 -15.21 -20.21
CA ASP A 476 13.11 -16.37 -20.17
C ASP A 476 12.28 -16.42 -18.86
N ARG A 477 11.04 -16.94 -18.95
CA ARG A 477 10.15 -17.06 -17.79
C ARG A 477 10.33 -18.39 -17.08
N PHE A 478 10.00 -18.39 -15.79
CA PHE A 478 10.03 -19.58 -14.95
C PHE A 478 8.70 -19.82 -14.23
N PHE A 479 8.52 -21.04 -13.72
CA PHE A 479 7.46 -21.40 -12.79
C PHE A 479 8.00 -22.41 -11.77
N GLY A 480 7.56 -22.36 -10.51
CA GLY A 480 7.98 -23.33 -9.49
C GLY A 480 6.80 -24.00 -8.79
N PHE A 481 6.92 -25.30 -8.53
CA PHE A 481 5.87 -26.12 -7.91
C PHE A 481 6.14 -26.39 -6.44
N GLY A 482 5.07 -26.50 -5.63
CA GLY A 482 5.15 -26.97 -4.25
C GLY A 482 6.18 -26.17 -3.44
N THR A 483 7.18 -26.86 -2.90
CA THR A 483 8.25 -26.24 -2.10
C THR A 483 9.29 -25.48 -2.92
N ALA A 484 9.23 -25.57 -4.26
CA ALA A 484 10.06 -24.83 -5.20
C ALA A 484 9.38 -23.56 -5.77
N ARG A 485 8.14 -23.27 -5.36
CA ARG A 485 7.38 -22.10 -5.82
C ARG A 485 8.09 -20.80 -5.49
N MET A 486 7.73 -19.73 -6.19
CA MET A 486 8.15 -18.37 -5.84
C MET A 486 6.91 -17.54 -5.52
N ASP A 487 6.92 -16.86 -4.39
CA ASP A 487 5.83 -15.96 -4.07
C ASP A 487 5.81 -14.76 -5.04
N THR A 488 4.61 -14.40 -5.46
CA THR A 488 4.40 -13.41 -6.52
C THR A 488 5.09 -12.09 -6.24
N ASN A 489 5.50 -11.38 -7.29
CA ASN A 489 6.14 -10.06 -7.27
C ASN A 489 7.58 -10.03 -6.76
N PHE A 490 8.13 -11.10 -6.18
CA PHE A 490 9.55 -11.14 -5.81
C PHE A 490 10.46 -11.09 -7.03
N ALA A 491 9.98 -11.60 -8.17
CA ALA A 491 10.63 -11.47 -9.47
C ALA A 491 10.98 -10.01 -9.82
N THR A 492 10.13 -9.05 -9.41
CA THR A 492 10.38 -7.60 -9.53
C THR A 492 11.71 -7.18 -8.91
N TYR A 493 11.97 -7.62 -7.68
CA TYR A 493 13.14 -7.19 -6.92
C TYR A 493 14.43 -7.73 -7.55
N TYR A 494 14.39 -8.99 -8.00
CA TYR A 494 15.54 -9.65 -8.63
C TYR A 494 15.67 -9.37 -10.13
N ARG A 495 14.71 -8.67 -10.73
CA ARG A 495 14.64 -8.40 -12.18
C ARG A 495 14.66 -9.68 -13.03
N VAL A 496 13.90 -10.67 -12.58
CA VAL A 496 13.65 -11.94 -13.31
C VAL A 496 12.18 -12.00 -13.71
N PHE A 497 11.78 -12.92 -14.58
CA PHE A 497 10.47 -12.86 -15.23
C PHE A 497 9.54 -13.98 -14.75
N ASP A 498 8.53 -13.60 -13.99
CA ASP A 498 7.44 -14.48 -13.54
C ASP A 498 6.16 -14.16 -14.34
N ALA A 499 5.41 -15.20 -14.71
CA ALA A 499 4.10 -15.04 -15.32
C ALA A 499 3.01 -14.74 -14.28
N ASN A 500 3.21 -15.16 -13.03
CA ASN A 500 2.29 -14.87 -11.94
C ASN A 500 2.43 -13.41 -11.48
N GLY A 501 1.48 -12.94 -10.67
CA GLY A 501 1.56 -11.63 -10.05
C GLY A 501 0.45 -11.35 -9.05
N TYR A 502 0.69 -10.36 -8.19
CA TYR A 502 -0.28 -9.91 -7.18
C TYR A 502 -0.39 -8.38 -7.10
N ASP A 503 -1.47 -7.80 -7.64
CA ASP A 503 -1.71 -6.37 -7.70
C ASP A 503 -3.23 -6.10 -7.79
N PRO A 504 -3.85 -5.26 -6.95
CA PRO A 504 -5.28 -4.93 -7.05
C PRO A 504 -5.68 -4.14 -8.32
N LEU A 505 -4.73 -3.71 -9.15
CA LEU A 505 -4.92 -3.02 -10.42
C LEU A 505 -4.03 -3.68 -11.49
N TYR A 506 -4.30 -4.94 -11.83
CA TYR A 506 -3.64 -5.62 -12.96
C TYR A 506 -4.56 -5.69 -14.19
N ILE A 507 -3.98 -5.94 -15.37
CA ILE A 507 -4.69 -5.95 -16.66
C ILE A 507 -5.75 -7.07 -16.69
N LYS A 508 -7.03 -6.71 -16.94
CA LYS A 508 -8.16 -7.63 -16.92
C LYS A 508 -8.01 -8.82 -17.87
N ARG A 509 -7.64 -8.55 -19.14
CA ARG A 509 -7.45 -9.57 -20.18
C ARG A 509 -6.43 -10.63 -19.78
N TYR A 510 -5.37 -10.22 -19.07
CA TYR A 510 -4.38 -11.17 -18.58
C TYR A 510 -4.96 -12.06 -17.48
N GLY A 511 -5.74 -11.49 -16.54
CA GLY A 511 -6.43 -12.28 -15.52
C GLY A 511 -7.39 -13.30 -16.07
N GLU A 512 -8.20 -12.89 -17.06
CA GLU A 512 -9.11 -13.78 -17.78
C GLU A 512 -8.35 -14.93 -18.45
N LEU A 513 -7.23 -14.64 -19.12
CA LEU A 513 -6.37 -15.65 -19.74
C LEU A 513 -5.79 -16.63 -18.71
N ILE A 514 -5.18 -16.12 -17.63
CA ILE A 514 -4.58 -16.97 -16.59
C ILE A 514 -5.64 -17.80 -15.87
N TYR A 515 -6.82 -17.24 -15.61
CA TYR A 515 -7.91 -17.97 -14.96
C TYR A 515 -8.47 -19.10 -15.84
N SER A 516 -8.50 -18.91 -17.17
CA SER A 516 -8.94 -19.94 -18.12
C SER A 516 -8.06 -21.19 -18.12
N ALA A 517 -6.84 -21.13 -17.55
CA ALA A 517 -5.96 -22.30 -17.35
C ALA A 517 -6.58 -23.41 -16.47
N LYS A 518 -7.67 -23.13 -15.76
CA LYS A 518 -8.35 -24.12 -14.92
C LYS A 518 -9.16 -25.14 -15.73
N ASP A 519 -9.90 -24.66 -16.73
CA ASP A 519 -10.91 -25.47 -17.43
C ASP A 519 -11.08 -25.14 -18.92
N GLY A 520 -10.26 -24.23 -19.45
CA GLY A 520 -10.29 -23.79 -20.83
C GLY A 520 -11.37 -22.75 -21.17
N LYS A 521 -12.08 -22.20 -20.17
CA LYS A 521 -13.26 -21.34 -20.40
C LYS A 521 -13.08 -19.90 -19.96
N TYR A 522 -13.89 -19.02 -20.52
CA TYR A 522 -13.97 -17.60 -20.22
C TYR A 522 -14.86 -17.32 -19.01
N HIS A 523 -14.27 -16.81 -17.92
CA HIS A 523 -14.96 -16.57 -16.64
C HIS A 523 -14.83 -15.13 -16.13
N PRO A 524 -15.38 -14.12 -16.83
CA PRO A 524 -15.11 -12.70 -16.53
C PRO A 524 -15.57 -12.23 -15.15
N LYS A 525 -16.48 -12.96 -14.50
CA LYS A 525 -17.01 -12.64 -13.17
C LYS A 525 -16.27 -13.35 -12.03
N GLU A 526 -15.42 -14.34 -12.34
CA GLU A 526 -14.69 -15.12 -11.34
C GLU A 526 -13.20 -14.79 -11.29
N VAL A 527 -12.73 -13.93 -12.20
CA VAL A 527 -11.35 -13.44 -12.21
C VAL A 527 -11.03 -12.83 -10.84
N PRO A 528 -9.98 -13.32 -10.14
CA PRO A 528 -9.64 -12.82 -8.83
C PRO A 528 -9.29 -11.32 -8.87
N ARG A 529 -9.67 -10.61 -7.81
CA ARG A 529 -9.49 -9.15 -7.72
C ARG A 529 -8.02 -8.71 -7.80
N SER A 530 -7.11 -9.50 -7.23
CA SER A 530 -5.71 -9.08 -7.02
C SER A 530 -4.68 -10.07 -7.55
N ASP A 531 -5.07 -11.31 -7.85
CA ASP A 531 -4.15 -12.39 -8.18
C ASP A 531 -4.37 -12.85 -9.63
N ALA A 532 -3.30 -12.92 -10.40
CA ALA A 532 -3.26 -13.71 -11.62
C ALA A 532 -2.16 -14.74 -11.46
N SER A 533 -2.53 -15.91 -10.95
CA SER A 533 -1.62 -17.00 -10.63
C SER A 533 -2.18 -18.31 -11.13
N PHE A 534 -1.29 -19.18 -11.61
CA PHE A 534 -1.67 -20.54 -11.98
C PHE A 534 -1.97 -21.39 -10.74
N THR A 535 -2.85 -22.38 -10.90
CA THR A 535 -3.08 -23.42 -9.89
C THR A 535 -1.92 -24.39 -9.85
N ASP A 536 -1.72 -25.07 -8.71
CA ASP A 536 -0.70 -26.12 -8.56
C ASP A 536 -1.04 -27.40 -9.36
N GLU A 537 -2.32 -27.61 -9.70
CA GLU A 537 -2.80 -28.77 -10.46
C GLU A 537 -2.22 -28.84 -11.87
N ASP A 538 -1.53 -29.95 -12.17
CA ASP A 538 -1.03 -30.20 -13.51
C ASP A 538 -2.15 -30.63 -14.45
N ASN A 539 -2.38 -29.80 -15.46
CA ASN A 539 -3.43 -30.00 -16.44
C ASN A 539 -2.99 -29.51 -17.83
N TYR A 540 -3.73 -29.95 -18.84
CA TYR A 540 -3.45 -29.63 -20.23
C TYR A 540 -3.49 -28.12 -20.53
N TYR A 541 -4.54 -27.42 -20.08
CA TYR A 541 -4.74 -25.99 -20.33
C TYR A 541 -3.60 -25.13 -19.77
N ARG A 542 -3.14 -25.43 -18.56
CA ARG A 542 -1.99 -24.76 -17.93
C ARG A 542 -0.72 -24.96 -18.73
N ASN A 543 -0.39 -26.20 -19.10
CA ASN A 543 0.81 -26.49 -19.91
C ASN A 543 0.76 -25.80 -21.27
N ARG A 544 -0.43 -25.74 -21.87
CA ARG A 544 -0.65 -25.03 -23.14
C ARG A 544 -0.40 -23.53 -23.01
N LEU A 545 -0.82 -22.91 -21.90
CA LEU A 545 -0.48 -21.52 -21.62
C LEU A 545 0.99 -21.31 -21.25
N PHE A 546 1.64 -22.25 -20.59
CA PHE A 546 3.09 -22.19 -20.37
C PHE A 546 3.87 -22.11 -21.68
N ASP A 547 3.44 -22.85 -22.70
CA ASP A 547 4.01 -22.74 -24.05
C ASP A 547 3.83 -21.33 -24.60
N LEU A 548 2.61 -20.80 -24.60
CA LEU A 548 2.29 -19.46 -25.13
C LEU A 548 2.97 -18.31 -24.36
N LEU A 549 3.11 -18.47 -23.05
CA LEU A 549 3.79 -17.52 -22.17
C LEU A 549 5.31 -17.59 -22.25
N GLY A 550 5.88 -18.57 -22.95
CA GLY A 550 7.33 -18.78 -22.93
C GLY A 550 7.86 -19.12 -21.53
N VAL A 551 7.07 -19.84 -20.72
CA VAL A 551 7.54 -20.41 -19.45
C VAL A 551 8.45 -21.58 -19.80
N LYS A 552 9.75 -21.30 -19.79
CA LYS A 552 10.78 -22.22 -20.26
C LYS A 552 11.39 -23.04 -19.13
N TYR A 553 11.51 -22.47 -17.93
CA TYR A 553 12.14 -23.13 -16.80
C TYR A 553 11.11 -23.52 -15.75
N ILE A 554 11.06 -24.81 -15.41
CA ILE A 554 10.31 -25.32 -14.26
C ILE A 554 11.29 -25.54 -13.11
N LEU A 555 11.04 -24.90 -11.99
CA LEU A 555 11.82 -25.05 -10.78
C LEU A 555 11.30 -26.24 -9.98
N ASP A 556 12.26 -26.98 -9.44
CA ASP A 556 12.02 -28.09 -8.54
C ASP A 556 12.96 -28.01 -7.33
N LYS A 557 12.52 -28.62 -6.23
CA LYS A 557 13.30 -28.69 -5.00
C LYS A 557 13.19 -30.09 -4.42
N GLU A 558 14.33 -30.67 -4.12
CA GLU A 558 14.41 -31.93 -3.40
C GLU A 558 14.16 -31.65 -1.90
N ASP A 559 13.02 -32.14 -1.39
CA ASP A 559 12.65 -32.01 0.02
C ASP A 559 13.35 -33.06 0.89
N GLU A 560 13.54 -34.27 0.35
CA GLU A 560 14.25 -35.39 0.97
C GLU A 560 15.56 -35.64 0.20
N PRO A 561 16.69 -35.01 0.58
CA PRO A 561 17.94 -35.13 -0.15
C PRO A 561 18.44 -36.58 -0.16
N LYS A 562 18.73 -37.10 -1.35
CA LYS A 562 19.34 -38.42 -1.55
C LYS A 562 20.87 -38.34 -1.48
N ASP A 563 21.54 -39.47 -1.22
CA ASP A 563 23.01 -39.56 -1.22
C ASP A 563 23.62 -39.18 -2.58
N GLU A 564 22.90 -39.51 -3.66
CA GLU A 564 23.19 -39.06 -5.02
C GLU A 564 21.94 -38.41 -5.61
N TRP A 565 22.07 -37.17 -6.08
CA TRP A 565 20.97 -36.49 -6.75
C TRP A 565 20.70 -37.11 -8.12
N GLN A 566 19.43 -37.42 -8.37
CA GLN A 566 18.92 -37.86 -9.68
C GLN A 566 17.60 -37.17 -9.98
N PRO A 567 17.34 -36.76 -11.25
CA PRO A 567 16.07 -36.16 -11.63
C PRO A 567 14.92 -37.16 -11.40
N ASP A 568 13.80 -36.67 -10.89
CA ASP A 568 12.56 -37.45 -10.85
C ASP A 568 12.02 -37.60 -12.28
N LEU A 569 12.39 -38.68 -12.96
CA LEU A 569 11.96 -38.96 -14.33
C LEU A 569 10.45 -39.24 -14.45
N GLY A 570 9.78 -39.57 -13.34
CA GLY A 570 8.32 -39.70 -13.30
C GLY A 570 7.63 -38.33 -13.40
N LYS A 571 8.23 -37.30 -12.80
CA LYS A 571 7.77 -35.90 -12.86
C LYS A 571 8.32 -35.16 -14.09
N PHE A 572 9.57 -35.42 -14.46
CA PHE A 572 10.32 -34.74 -15.52
C PHE A 572 10.84 -35.75 -16.55
N SER A 573 9.96 -36.23 -17.42
CA SER A 573 10.33 -37.15 -18.50
C SER A 573 11.35 -36.51 -19.47
N GLU A 574 12.37 -37.26 -19.88
CA GLU A 574 13.45 -36.79 -20.76
C GLU A 574 12.95 -36.28 -22.13
N ASN A 575 11.81 -36.78 -22.60
CA ASN A 575 11.20 -36.34 -23.86
C ASN A 575 10.56 -34.94 -23.79
N LYS A 576 10.32 -34.41 -22.59
CA LYS A 576 9.65 -33.11 -22.38
C LYS A 576 10.55 -32.10 -21.68
N TYR A 577 11.53 -32.57 -20.92
CA TYR A 577 12.35 -31.75 -20.04
C TYR A 577 13.83 -32.09 -20.18
N LYS A 578 14.67 -31.07 -20.05
CA LYS A 578 16.12 -31.19 -19.92
C LYS A 578 16.58 -30.49 -18.66
N ILE A 579 17.49 -31.09 -17.90
CA ILE A 579 18.10 -30.41 -16.76
C ILE A 579 18.93 -29.23 -17.27
N ALA A 580 18.58 -28.02 -16.82
CA ALA A 580 19.29 -26.78 -17.17
C ALA A 580 20.28 -26.35 -16.08
N TRP A 581 19.94 -26.62 -14.82
CA TRP A 581 20.74 -26.24 -13.67
C TRP A 581 20.37 -27.09 -12.45
N HIS A 582 21.35 -27.37 -11.61
CA HIS A 582 21.19 -28.00 -10.32
C HIS A 582 22.23 -27.41 -9.34
N ASP A 583 21.79 -27.09 -8.12
CA ASP A 583 22.63 -26.65 -7.02
C ASP A 583 22.02 -27.11 -5.69
N ASN A 584 22.69 -28.08 -5.06
CA ASN A 584 22.28 -28.68 -3.80
C ASN A 584 20.85 -29.27 -3.86
N LYS A 585 19.86 -28.60 -3.26
CA LYS A 585 18.47 -29.08 -3.26
C LYS A 585 17.64 -28.52 -4.41
N TRP A 586 18.16 -27.55 -5.17
CA TRP A 586 17.39 -26.80 -6.14
C TRP A 586 17.77 -27.20 -7.57
N SER A 587 16.75 -27.38 -8.40
CA SER A 587 16.93 -27.74 -9.81
C SER A 587 16.05 -26.88 -10.70
N ALA A 588 16.49 -26.65 -11.93
CA ALA A 588 15.70 -26.03 -12.99
C ALA A 588 15.70 -26.93 -14.23
N PHE A 589 14.50 -27.23 -14.71
CA PHE A 589 14.26 -28.05 -15.90
C PHE A 589 13.78 -27.17 -17.04
N GLU A 590 14.50 -27.19 -18.16
CA GLU A 590 14.09 -26.56 -19.41
C GLU A 590 13.01 -27.39 -20.10
N ARG A 591 11.89 -26.76 -20.45
CA ARG A 591 10.81 -27.35 -21.25
C ARG A 591 11.19 -27.38 -22.72
N LEU A 592 11.13 -28.56 -23.34
CA LEU A 592 11.48 -28.75 -24.75
C LEU A 592 10.36 -28.33 -25.73
N THR A 593 9.13 -28.18 -25.24
CA THR A 593 7.94 -27.86 -26.07
C THR A 593 7.54 -26.38 -26.04
N VAL A 594 8.29 -25.54 -25.31
CA VAL A 594 7.94 -24.14 -25.06
C VAL A 594 8.06 -23.27 -26.32
N LEU A 595 7.16 -22.30 -26.50
CA LEU A 595 7.32 -21.30 -27.55
C LEU A 595 8.30 -20.21 -27.08
N PRO A 596 9.15 -19.68 -27.99
CA PRO A 596 9.94 -18.50 -27.69
C PRO A 596 9.03 -17.33 -27.27
N ARG A 597 9.49 -16.47 -26.35
CA ARG A 597 8.75 -15.26 -25.95
C ARG A 597 8.46 -14.33 -27.14
N ALA A 598 9.27 -14.39 -28.20
CA ALA A 598 9.06 -13.70 -29.45
C ALA A 598 9.32 -14.62 -30.64
N PHE A 599 8.42 -14.64 -31.60
CA PHE A 599 8.57 -15.44 -32.83
C PHE A 599 7.83 -14.79 -34.01
N LEU A 600 8.18 -15.23 -35.22
CA LEU A 600 7.52 -14.80 -36.44
C LEU A 600 6.49 -15.86 -36.86
N ALA A 601 5.21 -15.50 -36.88
CA ALA A 601 4.12 -16.36 -37.29
C ALA A 601 3.96 -16.36 -38.82
N ASP A 602 3.63 -17.54 -39.35
CA ASP A 602 3.39 -17.81 -40.77
C ASP A 602 1.97 -17.43 -41.20
N ASN A 603 1.03 -17.41 -40.26
CA ASN A 603 -0.38 -17.17 -40.52
C ASN A 603 -1.06 -16.43 -39.35
N TYR A 604 -2.25 -15.91 -39.59
CA TYR A 604 -3.13 -15.44 -38.53
C TYR A 604 -4.59 -15.77 -38.84
N ILE A 605 -5.41 -15.81 -37.80
CA ILE A 605 -6.86 -15.76 -37.92
C ILE A 605 -7.39 -14.53 -37.20
N VAL A 606 -8.58 -14.05 -37.59
CA VAL A 606 -9.26 -12.97 -36.91
C VAL A 606 -10.44 -13.53 -36.14
N GLU A 607 -10.42 -13.40 -34.82
CA GLU A 607 -11.51 -13.84 -33.94
C GLU A 607 -11.63 -12.84 -32.77
N PRO A 608 -12.72 -12.06 -32.69
CA PRO A 608 -12.93 -11.11 -31.61
C PRO A 608 -13.60 -11.72 -30.37
N ASP A 609 -14.24 -12.91 -30.46
CA ASP A 609 -14.94 -13.51 -29.32
C ASP A 609 -13.96 -14.14 -28.32
N PRO A 610 -13.97 -13.73 -27.02
CA PRO A 610 -13.05 -14.25 -26.02
C PRO A 610 -13.08 -15.77 -25.84
N GLN A 611 -14.26 -16.40 -25.86
CA GLN A 611 -14.35 -17.86 -25.68
C GLN A 611 -13.79 -18.58 -26.90
N LYS A 612 -14.10 -18.12 -28.12
CA LYS A 612 -13.56 -18.74 -29.33
C LYS A 612 -12.04 -18.58 -29.46
N ILE A 613 -11.47 -17.46 -29.01
CA ILE A 613 -10.01 -17.30 -28.90
C ILE A 613 -9.45 -18.41 -27.99
N LEU A 614 -10.04 -18.61 -26.81
CA LEU A 614 -9.58 -19.65 -25.88
C LEU A 614 -9.75 -21.06 -26.47
N ASP A 615 -10.88 -21.34 -27.14
CA ASP A 615 -11.12 -22.61 -27.81
C ASP A 615 -9.99 -22.92 -28.82
N LYS A 616 -9.51 -21.91 -29.55
CA LYS A 616 -8.37 -22.03 -30.48
C LYS A 616 -7.04 -22.18 -29.78
N ILE A 617 -6.78 -21.42 -28.70
CA ILE A 617 -5.55 -21.55 -27.91
C ILE A 617 -5.42 -22.99 -27.35
N TYR A 618 -6.54 -23.56 -26.90
CA TYR A 618 -6.58 -24.88 -26.29
C TYR A 618 -6.80 -26.03 -27.27
N ASP A 619 -7.11 -25.76 -28.53
CA ASP A 619 -7.19 -26.79 -29.57
C ASP A 619 -5.79 -27.41 -29.80
N PRO A 620 -5.60 -28.72 -29.54
CA PRO A 620 -4.31 -29.38 -29.75
C PRO A 620 -3.89 -29.44 -31.22
N SER A 621 -4.84 -29.30 -32.15
CA SER A 621 -4.57 -29.26 -33.60
C SER A 621 -4.15 -27.88 -34.10
N PHE A 622 -4.34 -26.84 -33.29
CA PHE A 622 -3.96 -25.47 -33.64
C PHE A 622 -2.47 -25.23 -33.34
N ASP A 623 -1.67 -24.86 -34.35
CA ASP A 623 -0.25 -24.58 -34.14
C ASP A 623 -0.02 -23.12 -33.75
N LEU A 624 0.09 -22.87 -32.44
CA LEU A 624 0.33 -21.55 -31.85
C LEU A 624 1.67 -20.92 -32.26
N ARG A 625 2.63 -21.69 -32.77
CA ARG A 625 3.89 -21.15 -33.27
C ARG A 625 3.75 -20.58 -34.68
N LYS A 626 2.86 -21.17 -35.48
CA LYS A 626 2.68 -20.80 -36.89
C LYS A 626 1.51 -19.84 -37.09
N THR A 627 0.46 -19.97 -36.30
CA THR A 627 -0.77 -19.17 -36.46
C THR A 627 -1.09 -18.44 -35.17
N ILE A 628 -1.15 -17.11 -35.23
CA ILE A 628 -1.59 -16.28 -34.11
C ILE A 628 -3.04 -15.82 -34.31
N ILE A 629 -3.74 -15.57 -33.21
CA ILE A 629 -5.13 -15.14 -33.21
C ILE A 629 -5.18 -13.64 -32.96
N LEU A 630 -5.68 -12.86 -33.91
CA LEU A 630 -5.83 -11.42 -33.79
C LEU A 630 -7.31 -11.07 -33.57
N GLU A 631 -7.58 -10.00 -32.82
CA GLU A 631 -8.96 -9.51 -32.66
C GLU A 631 -9.41 -8.61 -33.83
N GLU A 632 -8.47 -8.14 -34.65
CA GLU A 632 -8.72 -7.28 -35.80
C GLU A 632 -7.72 -7.59 -36.94
N SER A 633 -8.12 -7.30 -38.19
CA SER A 633 -7.29 -7.61 -39.35
C SER A 633 -6.19 -6.55 -39.59
N PRO A 634 -4.92 -6.94 -39.80
CA PRO A 634 -3.86 -6.04 -40.23
C PRO A 634 -4.00 -5.62 -41.71
N PRO A 635 -3.50 -4.44 -42.10
CA PRO A 635 -3.55 -3.97 -43.49
C PRO A 635 -2.62 -4.80 -44.39
N SER A 636 -3.24 -5.49 -45.36
CA SER A 636 -2.76 -5.88 -46.68
C SER A 636 -1.43 -6.64 -46.88
N SER A 637 -0.77 -7.16 -45.83
CA SER A 637 0.26 -8.18 -46.00
C SER A 637 -0.09 -9.41 -45.19
N SER A 638 -0.74 -10.39 -45.83
CA SER A 638 -0.85 -11.73 -45.25
C SER A 638 0.55 -12.29 -45.07
N PRO A 639 0.90 -12.81 -43.88
CA PRO A 639 2.16 -13.51 -43.70
C PRO A 639 2.23 -14.70 -44.67
N VAL A 640 3.43 -14.97 -45.18
CA VAL A 640 3.64 -16.03 -46.18
C VAL A 640 4.27 -17.23 -45.49
N ALA A 641 3.66 -18.41 -45.57
CA ALA A 641 4.17 -19.62 -44.94
C ALA A 641 5.48 -20.14 -45.57
N GLY A 642 6.34 -20.79 -44.78
CA GLY A 642 7.40 -21.68 -45.30
C GLY A 642 8.79 -21.07 -45.55
N SER A 643 9.14 -19.94 -44.95
CA SER A 643 10.49 -19.33 -45.06
C SER A 643 11.28 -19.41 -43.74
N SER A 644 12.62 -19.48 -43.84
CA SER A 644 13.50 -19.34 -42.67
C SER A 644 13.20 -18.01 -41.99
N SER A 645 12.96 -18.03 -40.68
CA SER A 645 12.65 -16.81 -39.94
C SER A 645 13.06 -16.93 -38.49
N SER A 646 13.54 -15.82 -37.93
CA SER A 646 13.97 -15.74 -36.53
C SER A 646 13.62 -14.40 -35.93
N ALA A 647 13.30 -14.39 -34.64
CA ALA A 647 13.10 -13.19 -33.83
C ALA A 647 13.89 -13.33 -32.53
N ASN A 648 14.77 -12.38 -32.24
CA ASN A 648 15.62 -12.37 -31.05
C ASN A 648 15.40 -11.08 -30.27
N ILE A 649 15.20 -11.19 -28.95
CA ILE A 649 15.16 -10.02 -28.06
C ILE A 649 16.60 -9.55 -27.83
N VAL A 650 16.91 -8.33 -28.28
CA VAL A 650 18.26 -7.73 -28.14
C VAL A 650 18.42 -7.02 -26.81
N SER A 651 17.39 -6.28 -26.40
CA SER A 651 17.38 -5.58 -25.12
C SER A 651 15.97 -5.57 -24.53
N TYR A 652 15.88 -5.76 -23.23
CA TYR A 652 14.61 -5.79 -22.52
C TYR A 652 14.68 -4.89 -21.29
N GLU A 653 14.02 -3.74 -21.36
CA GLU A 653 13.88 -2.75 -20.28
C GLU A 653 12.41 -2.54 -19.92
N PRO A 654 12.08 -2.01 -18.73
CA PRO A 654 10.70 -1.85 -18.29
C PRO A 654 9.78 -1.14 -19.28
N SER A 655 10.23 -0.07 -19.93
CA SER A 655 9.42 0.71 -20.88
C SER A 655 9.89 0.62 -22.33
N LYS A 656 10.84 -0.29 -22.63
CA LYS A 656 11.40 -0.45 -23.97
C LYS A 656 11.85 -1.89 -24.23
N VAL A 657 11.38 -2.48 -25.33
CA VAL A 657 11.84 -3.79 -25.79
C VAL A 657 12.32 -3.65 -27.23
N VAL A 658 13.52 -4.13 -27.53
CA VAL A 658 14.11 -4.11 -28.87
C VAL A 658 14.32 -5.53 -29.33
N LEU A 659 13.83 -5.85 -30.53
CA LEU A 659 13.96 -7.14 -31.18
C LEU A 659 14.62 -6.98 -32.54
N GLN A 660 15.43 -7.97 -32.90
CA GLN A 660 15.93 -8.16 -34.27
C GLN A 660 15.21 -9.34 -34.88
N THR A 661 14.70 -9.14 -36.09
CA THR A 661 14.00 -10.15 -36.87
C THR A 661 14.67 -10.34 -38.21
N GLN A 662 14.70 -11.58 -38.69
CA GLN A 662 15.13 -11.93 -40.05
C GLN A 662 14.03 -12.77 -40.69
N SER A 663 13.62 -12.42 -41.90
CA SER A 663 12.69 -13.26 -42.68
C SER A 663 12.78 -13.02 -44.18
N ASP A 664 12.59 -14.05 -44.99
CA ASP A 664 12.59 -13.90 -46.46
C ASP A 664 11.24 -13.40 -47.01
N SER A 665 10.22 -13.28 -46.16
CA SER A 665 8.86 -12.87 -46.54
C SER A 665 8.21 -12.01 -45.45
N PRO A 666 7.11 -11.29 -45.75
CA PRO A 666 6.33 -10.62 -44.71
C PRO A 666 5.84 -11.61 -43.65
N LYS A 667 5.96 -11.23 -42.37
CA LYS A 667 5.53 -12.05 -41.22
C LYS A 667 4.77 -11.20 -40.19
N LEU A 668 4.17 -11.87 -39.22
CA LEU A 668 3.70 -11.23 -37.99
C LEU A 668 4.63 -11.58 -36.84
N LEU A 669 5.27 -10.58 -36.23
CA LEU A 669 6.00 -10.75 -35.00
C LEU A 669 5.01 -10.84 -33.84
N PHE A 670 5.06 -11.94 -33.10
CA PHE A 670 4.42 -12.10 -31.81
C PHE A 670 5.41 -11.77 -30.68
N LEU A 671 4.93 -11.11 -29.63
CA LEU A 671 5.65 -10.91 -28.37
C LEU A 671 4.70 -11.23 -27.21
N SER A 672 5.09 -12.19 -26.37
CA SER A 672 4.35 -12.68 -25.20
C SER A 672 4.30 -11.67 -24.04
N ASP A 673 4.16 -10.37 -24.33
CA ASP A 673 3.98 -9.29 -23.35
C ASP A 673 2.60 -8.69 -23.50
N ASN A 674 1.99 -8.28 -22.39
CA ASN A 674 0.62 -7.77 -22.42
C ASN A 674 0.45 -6.56 -23.32
N TYR A 675 -0.51 -6.64 -24.23
CA TYR A 675 -1.10 -5.50 -24.90
C TYR A 675 -1.73 -4.56 -23.87
N TYR A 676 -1.37 -3.29 -23.95
CA TYR A 676 -1.98 -2.24 -23.14
C TYR A 676 -1.91 -0.90 -23.89
N VAL A 677 -2.89 -0.04 -23.67
CA VAL A 677 -2.93 1.29 -24.28
C VAL A 677 -1.70 2.11 -23.87
N GLY A 678 -1.07 2.79 -24.82
CA GLY A 678 0.15 3.56 -24.60
C GLY A 678 1.44 2.88 -25.03
N TRP A 679 1.42 1.57 -25.34
CA TRP A 679 2.52 0.96 -26.11
C TRP A 679 2.48 1.42 -27.56
N LYS A 680 3.65 1.74 -28.11
CA LYS A 680 3.91 2.04 -29.52
C LYS A 680 4.93 1.06 -30.06
N ALA A 681 4.85 0.75 -31.34
CA ALA A 681 5.81 -0.09 -32.02
C ALA A 681 6.42 0.62 -33.22
N PHE A 682 7.70 0.39 -33.47
CA PHE A 682 8.45 0.94 -34.58
C PHE A 682 9.15 -0.19 -35.32
N VAL A 683 8.98 -0.25 -36.63
CA VAL A 683 9.62 -1.21 -37.53
C VAL A 683 10.60 -0.41 -38.39
N ASN A 684 11.90 -0.61 -38.19
CA ASN A 684 12.95 0.21 -38.81
C ASN A 684 12.66 1.72 -38.64
N ASP A 685 12.42 2.12 -37.39
CA ASP A 685 12.09 3.49 -36.95
C ASP A 685 10.78 4.09 -37.48
N LYS A 686 9.97 3.34 -38.22
CA LYS A 686 8.63 3.77 -38.67
C LYS A 686 7.56 3.23 -37.72
N GLU A 687 6.74 4.13 -37.18
CA GLU A 687 5.64 3.76 -36.28
C GLU A 687 4.65 2.83 -37.00
N THR A 688 4.28 1.73 -36.34
CA THR A 688 3.31 0.75 -36.83
C THR A 688 2.27 0.45 -35.75
N LYS A 689 1.10 -0.02 -36.19
CA LYS A 689 0.02 -0.41 -35.28
C LYS A 689 0.37 -1.72 -34.56
N ILE A 690 0.14 -1.75 -33.25
CA ILE A 690 0.19 -2.97 -32.45
C ILE A 690 -1.20 -3.62 -32.48
N TYR A 691 -1.22 -4.91 -32.77
CA TYR A 691 -2.40 -5.76 -32.72
C TYR A 691 -2.42 -6.55 -31.41
N ARG A 692 -3.59 -6.75 -30.83
CA ARG A 692 -3.75 -7.68 -29.72
C ARG A 692 -3.77 -9.10 -30.29
N ALA A 693 -2.86 -9.93 -29.81
CA ALA A 693 -2.68 -11.31 -30.23
C ALA A 693 -2.90 -12.27 -29.07
N ASP A 694 -3.46 -13.45 -29.37
CA ASP A 694 -3.64 -14.57 -28.46
C ASP A 694 -4.15 -14.11 -27.08
N TYR A 695 -5.29 -13.42 -27.13
CA TYR A 695 -6.06 -12.91 -25.99
C TYR A 695 -5.49 -11.66 -25.29
N SER A 696 -4.19 -11.64 -24.95
CA SER A 696 -3.60 -10.59 -24.11
C SER A 696 -2.30 -10.00 -24.65
N PHE A 697 -1.68 -10.57 -25.67
CA PHE A 697 -0.31 -10.25 -26.09
C PHE A 697 -0.23 -9.27 -27.27
N ARG A 698 1.00 -8.89 -27.66
CA ARG A 698 1.24 -7.91 -28.74
C ARG A 698 1.69 -8.63 -30.01
N ALA A 699 1.20 -8.16 -31.15
CA ALA A 699 1.75 -8.51 -32.45
C ALA A 699 1.93 -7.30 -33.37
N VAL A 700 2.92 -7.37 -34.27
CA VAL A 700 3.17 -6.34 -35.28
C VAL A 700 3.54 -6.97 -36.64
N PRO A 701 3.09 -6.40 -37.77
CA PRO A 701 3.56 -6.84 -39.08
C PRO A 701 5.02 -6.43 -39.28
N VAL A 702 5.82 -7.35 -39.82
CA VAL A 702 7.23 -7.12 -40.16
C VAL A 702 7.47 -7.41 -41.65
N PRO A 703 8.23 -6.56 -42.36
CA PRO A 703 8.61 -6.79 -43.74
C PRO A 703 9.69 -7.88 -43.86
N PRO A 704 9.95 -8.38 -45.09
CA PRO A 704 11.11 -9.22 -45.34
C PRO A 704 12.43 -8.48 -45.11
N GLY A 705 13.50 -9.24 -44.84
CA GLY A 705 14.85 -8.80 -44.54
C GLY A 705 15.17 -8.72 -43.05
N GLU A 706 16.35 -8.17 -42.75
CA GLU A 706 16.73 -7.81 -41.39
C GLU A 706 15.91 -6.60 -40.97
N THR A 707 15.22 -6.71 -39.84
CA THR A 707 14.35 -5.66 -39.33
C THR A 707 14.55 -5.49 -37.83
N THR A 708 14.66 -4.24 -37.39
CA THR A 708 14.62 -3.90 -35.97
C THR A 708 13.20 -3.51 -35.60
N VAL A 709 12.63 -4.21 -34.62
CA VAL A 709 11.34 -3.87 -34.03
C VAL A 709 11.55 -3.33 -32.63
N THR A 710 11.09 -2.10 -32.38
CA THR A 710 11.17 -1.47 -31.06
C THR A 710 9.77 -1.21 -30.50
N PHE A 711 9.48 -1.76 -29.33
CA PHE A 711 8.30 -1.41 -28.53
C PHE A 711 8.68 -0.37 -27.47
N ILE A 712 7.91 0.71 -27.35
CA ILE A 712 8.11 1.77 -26.34
C ILE A 712 6.79 2.03 -25.63
N TYR A 713 6.83 2.06 -24.29
CA TYR A 713 5.68 2.47 -23.49
C TYR A 713 5.69 3.99 -23.28
N ASP A 714 4.81 4.69 -24.00
CA ASP A 714 4.72 6.15 -24.06
C ASP A 714 3.24 6.59 -23.92
N PRO A 715 2.61 6.38 -22.75
CA PRO A 715 1.17 6.56 -22.57
C PRO A 715 0.75 8.04 -22.62
N LEU A 716 -0.30 8.32 -23.41
CA LEU A 716 -0.89 9.67 -23.52
C LEU A 716 -1.48 10.13 -22.18
N SER A 717 -2.07 9.22 -21.40
CA SER A 717 -2.62 9.49 -20.07
C SER A 717 -1.59 10.11 -19.12
N PHE A 718 -0.35 9.62 -19.15
CA PHE A 718 0.76 10.19 -18.37
C PHE A 718 1.10 11.60 -18.83
N LYS A 719 1.23 11.85 -20.13
CA LYS A 719 1.53 13.19 -20.69
C LYS A 719 0.44 14.20 -20.36
N LEU A 720 -0.82 13.82 -20.51
CA LEU A 720 -1.97 14.65 -20.13
C LEU A 720 -1.95 14.97 -18.63
N GLY A 721 -1.69 13.96 -17.80
CA GLY A 721 -1.53 14.13 -16.36
C GLY A 721 -0.42 15.14 -16.01
N VAL A 722 0.76 15.03 -16.64
CA VAL A 722 1.87 15.99 -16.49
C VAL A 722 1.43 17.41 -16.88
N GLY A 723 0.78 17.57 -18.03
CA GLY A 723 0.29 18.88 -18.50
C GLY A 723 -0.70 19.53 -17.53
N ILE A 724 -1.66 18.77 -17.02
CA ILE A 724 -2.65 19.25 -16.03
C ILE A 724 -1.98 19.60 -14.71
N SER A 725 -1.03 18.79 -14.23
CA SER A 725 -0.25 19.07 -13.01
C SER A 725 0.55 20.37 -13.14
N ILE A 726 1.22 20.61 -14.27
CA ILE A 726 1.98 21.85 -14.52
C ILE A 726 1.03 23.05 -14.55
N MET A 727 -0.09 22.95 -15.25
CA MET A 727 -1.09 24.03 -15.31
C MET A 727 -1.65 24.35 -13.92
N SER A 728 -1.95 23.32 -13.13
CA SER A 728 -2.45 23.50 -11.76
C SER A 728 -1.43 24.15 -10.84
N LEU A 729 -0.15 23.82 -11.02
CA LEU A 729 0.96 24.46 -10.31
C LEU A 729 1.08 25.94 -10.70
N LEU A 730 0.98 26.28 -11.99
CA LEU A 730 0.99 27.67 -12.45
C LEU A 730 -0.19 28.47 -11.86
N VAL A 731 -1.39 27.91 -11.91
CA VAL A 731 -2.58 28.54 -11.31
C VAL A 731 -2.40 28.74 -9.82
N LEU A 732 -1.84 27.76 -9.10
CA LEU A 732 -1.54 27.88 -7.68
C LEU A 732 -0.52 29.00 -7.42
N THR A 733 0.57 29.07 -8.18
CA THR A 733 1.61 30.10 -8.06
C THR A 733 1.03 31.49 -8.27
N VAL A 734 0.23 31.68 -9.33
CA VAL A 734 -0.45 32.97 -9.60
C VAL A 734 -1.43 33.30 -8.48
N ALA A 735 -2.28 32.35 -8.05
CA ALA A 735 -3.29 32.58 -7.01
C ALA A 735 -2.66 32.92 -5.65
N ILE A 736 -1.45 32.45 -5.36
CA ILE A 736 -0.70 32.80 -4.15
C ILE A 736 0.04 34.15 -4.31
N ALA A 737 0.55 34.46 -5.50
CA ALA A 737 1.34 35.66 -5.76
C ALA A 737 0.48 36.93 -5.87
N VAL A 738 -0.75 36.83 -6.37
CA VAL A 738 -1.68 37.97 -6.44
C VAL A 738 -2.09 38.34 -5.01
N PRO A 739 -1.73 39.54 -4.50
CA PRO A 739 -2.17 39.98 -3.19
C PRO A 739 -3.69 40.03 -3.21
N THR A 740 -4.36 39.30 -2.32
CA THR A 740 -5.78 39.51 -2.09
C THR A 740 -5.98 40.98 -1.76
N LEU A 741 -6.65 41.73 -2.65
CA LEU A 741 -6.98 43.14 -2.44
C LEU A 741 -7.50 43.33 -1.01
N PRO A 742 -7.08 44.39 -0.29
CA PRO A 742 -7.50 44.59 1.08
C PRO A 742 -9.03 44.53 1.13
N ARG A 743 -9.58 43.59 1.91
CA ARG A 743 -10.99 43.68 2.31
C ARG A 743 -11.12 45.00 3.04
N GLU A 744 -11.81 45.97 2.44
CA GLU A 744 -12.20 47.20 3.11
C GLU A 744 -12.70 46.83 4.52
N LYS A 745 -11.99 47.33 5.52
CA LYS A 745 -12.54 47.41 6.86
C LYS A 745 -13.77 48.28 6.71
N GLN A 746 -14.97 47.69 6.73
CA GLN A 746 -16.17 48.43 7.07
C GLN A 746 -15.94 49.01 8.47
N SER A 747 -15.45 50.25 8.51
CA SER A 747 -15.50 51.09 9.68
C SER A 747 -16.99 51.32 9.94
N PHE A 748 -17.53 50.60 10.93
CA PHE A 748 -18.74 51.05 11.59
C PHE A 748 -18.43 52.43 12.19
N LYS A 749 -18.86 53.48 11.51
CA LYS A 749 -19.03 54.80 12.11
C LYS A 749 -20.12 54.66 13.16
N TYR A 750 -19.77 54.92 14.41
CA TYR A 750 -20.75 55.36 15.40
C TYR A 750 -21.08 56.81 15.04
N ASP A 751 -22.31 57.06 14.60
CA ASP A 751 -22.86 58.41 14.58
C ASP A 751 -23.43 58.74 15.98
N LYS A 752 -22.93 59.88 16.46
CA LYS A 752 -23.26 60.75 17.61
C LYS A 752 -24.27 60.28 18.66
#